data_AF-A0A972Z0C0-F1
#
_entry.id   AF-A0A972Z0C0-F1
#
_cell.length_a   1.000
_cell.length_b   1.000
_cell.length_c   1.000
_cell.angle_alpha   90.00
_cell.angle_beta   90.00
_cell.angle_gamma   90.00
#
_symmetry.space_group_name_H-M   'P 1'
#
loop_
_entity.id
_entity.type
_entity.pdbx_description
1 polymer ?
#
loop_
_entity_poly.entity_id
_entity_poly.type
_entity_poly.pdbx_seq_one_letter_code
_entity_poly.pdbx_strand_id
1 'polypeptide(L)'
;MAMSYSRPDPASPAAIADAAFATGRRGFDQTEVREFLRMVAAELGRLQERERFLERELRQAQSNPDLERMQLDDQTLTRLLGEETVRVLAAARESSSEIRAKAEASAAQLLAEAADEAVRVRQEADVEASRRRADAASDAEAELSMAKQQGREMVNEARAYRERVLSELARRRELAREQIEQLLHGRDRLMQSFERARLAAVDVVAELEPLGPPDEYVDLTPTTGPVPLTVPASRRPSATSGHRAPTTDHPSTSDTVDDTTTDTDTTSTDTTSTDTTSTDTTSTATEPQIDEATGHARVDDGPADDDDPESGVSSSDADSGGDDGDSTSAAEGDDGGSDDADGDAIETVDESGAIDADDGAVAVAEPADRADVAGGDTPVDDEDQGDDDVVVDLFARLRAETTDDTSADGASATDIAADTAGDEVGDDVVVDDAPPSAFAARDVAITPLIVAAGRSLKRALADEQNDALDALRRNGADVSVADVFPDGEADDALAVALVEPITAAAHAGAVFAAGDDAETPESAVGAADEVLRTAIIAPLRERIERAVIDADGDARALTTAVRALYREWKTQHIDEHLDDVLCTAYGFGLVAALPEGTPVVWTTDPGHPGTADCDDNALAGAVALGDAFPTGDRMAPSHRGCRCLLLPTDG
;
A
#
# COMPACT_ATOMS: atom_id res chain seq x y z
N MET A 1 34.14 130.82 49.45
CA MET A 1 33.53 129.74 48.65
C MET A 1 34.52 129.38 47.55
N ALA A 2 35.34 128.35 47.75
CA ALA A 2 36.28 127.87 46.74
C ALA A 2 35.54 126.83 45.91
N MET A 3 35.11 127.18 44.69
CA MET A 3 34.56 126.22 43.75
C MET A 3 35.71 125.38 43.22
N SER A 4 35.78 124.12 43.64
CA SER A 4 36.60 123.10 43.01
C SER A 4 36.00 122.78 41.64
N TYR A 5 36.57 123.34 40.58
CA TYR A 5 36.24 122.93 39.22
C TYR A 5 36.72 121.49 39.05
N SER A 6 35.76 120.55 38.94
CA SER A 6 36.05 119.18 38.57
C SER A 6 36.79 119.16 37.25
N ARG A 7 37.95 118.52 37.22
CA ARG A 7 38.80 118.39 36.03
C ARG A 7 37.96 117.72 34.92
N PRO A 8 37.73 118.38 33.77
CA PRO A 8 36.88 117.83 32.71
C PRO A 8 37.48 116.54 32.15
N ASP A 9 36.63 115.58 31.83
CA ASP A 9 37.04 114.27 31.29
C ASP A 9 37.47 114.41 29.82
N PRO A 10 38.73 114.12 29.46
CA PRO A 10 39.22 114.23 28.10
C PRO A 10 38.71 113.12 27.16
N ALA A 11 38.00 112.10 27.66
CA ALA A 11 37.52 110.98 26.85
C ALA A 11 36.17 111.25 26.14
N SER A 12 35.42 112.28 26.56
CA SER A 12 34.11 112.61 25.98
C SER A 12 34.18 113.90 25.15
N PRO A 13 33.78 113.88 23.86
CA PRO A 13 33.70 115.08 23.03
C PRO A 13 32.84 116.19 23.64
N ALA A 14 31.76 115.84 24.33
CA ALA A 14 30.88 116.79 25.01
C ALA A 14 31.56 117.42 26.24
N ALA A 15 32.30 116.62 27.02
CA ALA A 15 33.04 117.12 28.19
C ALA A 15 34.23 118.02 27.80
N ILE A 16 34.82 117.81 26.61
CA ILE A 16 35.83 118.71 26.03
C ILE A 16 35.20 120.05 25.65
N ALA A 17 34.00 120.04 25.08
CA ALA A 17 33.29 121.26 24.68
C ALA A 17 32.84 122.11 25.89
N ASP A 18 32.45 121.47 26.99
CA ASP A 18 31.97 122.12 28.22
C ASP A 18 33.09 122.45 29.22
N ALA A 19 34.36 122.23 28.86
CA ALA A 19 35.51 122.46 29.75
C ALA A 19 35.69 123.95 30.10
N ALA A 20 35.70 124.27 31.41
CA ALA A 20 35.95 125.61 31.93
C ALA A 20 37.33 125.70 32.63
N PHE A 21 38.03 126.82 32.45
CA PHE A 21 39.38 127.05 32.97
C PHE A 21 39.43 128.30 33.86
N ALA A 22 40.37 128.35 34.80
CA ALA A 22 40.56 129.52 35.65
C ALA A 22 41.02 130.76 34.83
N THR A 23 40.60 131.96 35.22
CA THR A 23 40.99 133.23 34.56
C THR A 23 42.03 134.00 35.37
N GLY A 24 43.18 134.33 34.78
CA GLY A 24 44.22 135.20 35.33
C GLY A 24 44.13 136.66 34.86
N ARG A 25 45.14 137.48 35.20
CA ARG A 25 45.22 138.94 34.87
C ARG A 25 45.14 139.27 33.36
N ARG A 26 45.20 138.27 32.48
CA ARG A 26 45.22 138.42 31.02
C ARG A 26 44.57 137.21 30.30
N GLY A 27 43.37 136.81 30.74
CA GLY A 27 42.59 135.72 30.13
C GLY A 27 42.71 134.39 30.88
N PHE A 28 42.33 133.27 30.26
CA PHE A 28 42.41 131.91 30.84
C PHE A 28 43.86 131.51 31.20
N ASP A 29 44.02 130.67 32.22
CA ASP A 29 45.33 130.13 32.63
C ASP A 29 45.89 129.22 31.53
N GLN A 30 46.99 129.67 30.91
CA GLN A 30 47.64 128.96 29.82
C GLN A 30 48.22 127.61 30.25
N THR A 31 48.53 127.44 31.54
CA THR A 31 49.11 126.19 32.05
C THR A 31 48.04 125.10 32.10
N GLU A 32 46.87 125.44 32.63
CA GLU A 32 45.71 124.56 32.78
C GLU A 32 45.16 124.13 31.41
N VAL A 33 45.02 125.08 30.48
CA VAL A 33 44.57 124.78 29.10
C VAL A 33 45.57 123.88 28.37
N ARG A 34 46.89 124.13 28.48
CA ARG A 34 47.89 123.27 27.83
C ARG A 34 47.92 121.87 28.43
N GLU A 35 47.72 121.74 29.75
CA GLU A 35 47.63 120.44 30.41
C GLU A 35 46.38 119.68 29.95
N PHE A 36 45.24 120.35 29.82
CA PHE A 36 44.02 119.76 29.27
C PHE A 36 44.18 119.33 27.81
N LEU A 37 44.72 120.18 26.95
CA LEU A 37 44.99 119.83 25.55
C LEU A 37 45.96 118.66 25.40
N ARG A 38 46.95 118.51 26.30
CA ARG A 38 47.83 117.32 26.32
C ARG A 38 47.06 116.05 26.67
N MET A 39 46.12 116.11 27.61
CA MET A 39 45.27 114.96 27.96
C MET A 39 44.34 114.59 26.81
N VAL A 40 43.71 115.58 26.16
CA VAL A 40 42.87 115.35 24.97
C VAL A 40 43.69 114.76 23.82
N ALA A 41 44.90 115.26 23.56
CA ALA A 41 45.78 114.69 22.55
C ALA A 41 46.18 113.24 22.85
N ALA A 42 46.40 112.90 24.13
CA ALA A 42 46.69 111.53 24.55
C ALA A 42 45.49 110.60 24.33
N GLU A 43 44.26 111.04 24.62
CA GLU A 43 43.06 110.23 24.37
C GLU A 43 42.75 110.08 22.88
N LEU A 44 42.92 111.13 22.08
CA LEU A 44 42.79 111.03 20.62
C LEU A 44 43.83 110.06 20.04
N GLY A 45 45.06 110.06 20.57
CA GLY A 45 46.09 109.09 20.20
C GLY A 45 45.68 107.65 20.53
N ARG A 46 45.17 107.40 21.75
CA ARG A 46 44.66 106.08 22.17
C ARG A 46 43.50 105.60 21.30
N LEU A 47 42.56 106.47 20.96
CA LEU A 47 41.42 106.14 20.10
C LEU A 47 41.88 105.81 18.67
N GLN A 48 42.80 106.58 18.09
CA GLN A 48 43.37 106.30 16.76
C GLN A 48 44.16 104.98 16.73
N GLU A 49 44.90 104.66 17.79
CA GLU A 49 45.59 103.36 17.89
C GLU A 49 44.59 102.20 17.97
N ARG A 50 43.50 102.37 18.71
CA ARG A 50 42.44 101.38 18.83
C ARG A 50 41.65 101.21 17.53
N GLU A 51 41.37 102.29 16.81
CA GLU A 51 40.79 102.25 15.47
C GLU A 51 41.69 101.47 14.51
N ARG A 52 42.99 101.78 14.45
CA ARG A 52 43.96 101.03 13.63
C ARG A 52 44.09 99.57 14.03
N PHE A 53 43.89 99.25 15.30
CA PHE A 53 43.87 97.87 15.78
C PHE A 53 42.61 97.15 15.26
N LEU A 54 41.43 97.74 15.46
CA LEU A 54 40.16 97.18 15.01
C LEU A 54 40.08 97.07 13.48
N GLU A 55 40.61 98.02 12.73
CA GLU A 55 40.71 97.94 11.27
C GLU A 55 41.60 96.77 10.82
N ARG A 56 42.71 96.52 11.52
CA ARG A 56 43.58 95.38 11.21
C ARG A 56 42.88 94.06 11.53
N GLU A 57 42.19 93.98 12.65
CA GLU A 57 41.41 92.80 13.04
C GLU A 57 40.26 92.55 12.07
N LEU A 58 39.56 93.60 11.62
CA LEU A 58 38.50 93.51 10.63
C LEU A 58 39.03 93.05 9.27
N ARG A 59 40.17 93.59 8.80
CA ARG A 59 40.83 93.10 7.58
C ARG A 59 41.27 91.64 7.74
N GLN A 60 41.78 91.26 8.90
CA GLN A 60 42.19 89.89 9.17
C GLN A 60 41.00 88.92 9.16
N ALA A 61 39.89 89.30 9.79
CA ALA A 61 38.64 88.55 9.79
C ALA A 61 38.04 88.45 8.38
N GLN A 62 38.09 89.52 7.59
CA GLN A 62 37.64 89.51 6.19
C GLN A 62 38.56 88.67 5.29
N SER A 63 39.86 88.61 5.59
CA SER A 63 40.81 87.74 4.86
C SER A 63 40.78 86.27 5.29
N ASN A 64 39.82 85.88 6.14
CA ASN A 64 39.70 84.50 6.58
C ASN A 64 39.25 83.61 5.39
N PRO A 65 40.09 82.69 4.90
CA PRO A 65 39.79 81.86 3.72
C PRO A 65 38.60 80.91 3.94
N ASP A 66 38.20 80.68 5.19
CA ASP A 66 36.99 79.90 5.49
C ASP A 66 35.71 80.66 5.08
N LEU A 67 35.70 82.00 5.15
CA LEU A 67 34.56 82.80 4.65
C LEU A 67 34.52 82.84 3.13
N GLU A 68 35.67 82.83 2.43
CA GLU A 68 35.73 82.71 0.97
C GLU A 68 35.26 81.33 0.48
N ARG A 69 35.52 80.26 1.23
CA ARG A 69 34.94 78.93 0.96
C ARG A 69 33.42 78.89 1.12
N MET A 70 32.86 79.70 2.02
CA MET A 70 31.40 79.85 2.19
C MET A 70 30.80 80.83 1.18
N GLN A 71 31.63 81.67 0.53
CA GLN A 71 31.25 82.58 -0.55
C GLN A 71 31.49 81.99 -1.96
N LEU A 72 31.83 80.70 -2.07
CA LEU A 72 31.68 80.01 -3.34
C LEU A 72 30.23 80.20 -3.78
N ASP A 73 30.05 80.82 -4.95
CA ASP A 73 28.75 81.08 -5.54
C ASP A 73 27.88 79.81 -5.44
N ASP A 74 26.62 79.97 -5.05
CA ASP A 74 25.68 78.86 -4.83
C ASP A 74 25.62 77.95 -6.07
N GLN A 75 25.77 78.54 -7.27
CA GLN A 75 25.90 77.80 -8.52
C GLN A 75 27.16 76.93 -8.63
N THR A 76 28.30 77.39 -8.09
CA THR A 76 29.57 76.64 -8.12
C THR A 76 29.55 75.48 -7.14
N LEU A 77 28.99 75.67 -5.94
CA LEU A 77 28.79 74.59 -4.97
C LEU A 77 27.84 73.53 -5.50
N THR A 78 26.71 73.94 -6.09
CA THR A 78 25.73 73.02 -6.67
C THR A 78 26.35 72.22 -7.82
N ARG A 79 27.19 72.85 -8.66
CA ARG A 79 27.92 72.15 -9.74
C ARG A 79 28.92 71.13 -9.20
N LEU A 80 29.76 71.50 -8.24
CA LEU A 80 30.76 70.59 -7.67
C LEU A 80 30.10 69.41 -6.93
N LEU A 81 29.00 69.67 -6.23
CA LEU A 81 28.22 68.63 -5.57
C LEU A 81 27.49 67.74 -6.58
N GLY A 82 27.00 68.30 -7.69
CA GLY A 82 26.48 67.54 -8.84
C GLY A 82 27.54 66.64 -9.49
N GLU A 83 28.74 67.16 -9.71
CA GLU A 83 29.86 66.38 -10.28
C GLU A 83 30.33 65.26 -9.34
N GLU A 84 30.38 65.52 -8.04
CA GLU A 84 30.78 64.52 -7.04
C GLU A 84 29.71 63.44 -6.87
N THR A 85 28.42 63.81 -6.84
CA THR A 85 27.31 62.84 -6.77
C THR A 85 27.25 61.96 -8.01
N VAL A 86 27.50 62.49 -9.20
CA VAL A 86 27.63 61.69 -10.44
C VAL A 86 28.80 60.71 -10.33
N ARG A 87 29.97 61.14 -9.82
CA ARG A 87 31.13 60.26 -9.61
C ARG A 87 30.83 59.14 -8.62
N VAL A 88 30.20 59.45 -7.48
CA VAL A 88 29.83 58.44 -6.47
C VAL A 88 28.80 57.46 -7.04
N LEU A 89 27.78 57.94 -7.77
CA LEU A 89 26.79 57.06 -8.40
C LEU A 89 27.40 56.17 -9.49
N ALA A 90 28.37 56.68 -10.26
CA ALA A 90 29.09 55.88 -11.25
C ALA A 90 29.92 54.77 -10.59
N ALA A 91 30.70 55.10 -9.55
CA ALA A 91 31.49 54.12 -8.81
C ALA A 91 30.60 53.09 -8.09
N ALA A 92 29.47 53.51 -7.52
CA ALA A 92 28.51 52.61 -6.90
C ALA A 92 27.89 51.64 -7.94
N ARG A 93 27.57 52.12 -9.15
CA ARG A 93 27.05 51.27 -10.24
C ARG A 93 28.09 50.28 -10.75
N GLU A 94 29.33 50.73 -10.94
CA GLU A 94 30.45 49.88 -11.34
C GLU A 94 30.69 48.76 -10.31
N SER A 95 30.83 49.12 -9.03
CA SER A 95 30.95 48.14 -7.94
C SER A 95 29.76 47.19 -7.87
N SER A 96 28.54 47.69 -8.05
CA SER A 96 27.34 46.83 -8.08
C SER A 96 27.39 45.84 -9.26
N SER A 97 27.85 46.29 -10.44
CA SER A 97 27.97 45.44 -11.61
C SER A 97 29.06 44.36 -11.45
N GLU A 98 30.17 44.70 -10.80
CA GLU A 98 31.23 43.73 -10.47
C GLU A 98 30.77 42.69 -9.46
N ILE A 99 30.06 43.12 -8.41
CA ILE A 99 29.48 42.21 -7.41
C ILE A 99 28.50 41.27 -8.09
N ARG A 100 27.64 41.79 -8.96
CA ARG A 100 26.67 40.97 -9.72
C ARG A 100 27.37 39.97 -10.63
N ALA A 101 28.35 40.40 -11.41
CA ALA A 101 29.11 39.51 -12.29
C ALA A 101 29.84 38.41 -11.52
N LYS A 102 30.44 38.73 -10.36
CA LYS A 102 31.10 37.75 -9.51
C LYS A 102 30.10 36.77 -8.88
N ALA A 103 28.94 37.25 -8.45
CA ALA A 103 27.88 36.39 -7.92
C ALA A 103 27.34 35.44 -9.00
N GLU A 104 27.09 35.95 -10.21
CA GLU A 104 26.65 35.14 -11.36
C GLU A 104 27.70 34.08 -11.74
N ALA A 105 28.98 34.43 -11.76
CA ALA A 105 30.07 33.46 -12.02
C ALA A 105 30.19 32.39 -10.93
N SER A 106 30.08 32.78 -9.65
CA SER A 106 30.10 31.84 -8.53
C SER A 106 28.90 30.91 -8.55
N ALA A 107 27.71 31.42 -8.88
CA ALA A 107 26.50 30.61 -9.01
C ALA A 107 26.62 29.62 -10.18
N ALA A 108 27.13 30.07 -11.33
CA ALA A 108 27.37 29.19 -12.47
C ALA A 108 28.37 28.07 -12.16
N GLN A 109 29.43 28.37 -11.40
CA GLN A 109 30.39 27.37 -10.95
C GLN A 109 29.73 26.35 -10.01
N LEU A 110 28.98 26.80 -9.01
CA LEU A 110 28.28 25.91 -8.08
C LEU A 110 27.26 25.01 -8.79
N LEU A 111 26.55 25.55 -9.78
CA LEU A 111 25.61 24.75 -10.58
C LEU A 111 26.32 23.71 -11.45
N ALA A 112 27.48 24.03 -12.01
CA ALA A 112 28.28 23.07 -12.76
C ALA A 112 28.82 21.95 -11.85
N GLU A 113 29.36 22.30 -10.68
CA GLU A 113 29.84 21.33 -9.69
C GLU A 113 28.70 20.43 -9.18
N ALA A 114 27.52 21.01 -8.91
CA ALA A 114 26.34 20.24 -8.50
C ALA A 114 25.83 19.32 -9.62
N ALA A 115 25.88 19.77 -10.88
CA ALA A 115 25.49 18.94 -12.02
C ALA A 115 26.45 17.76 -12.23
N ASP A 116 27.76 17.99 -12.12
CA ASP A 116 28.78 16.94 -12.24
C ASP A 116 28.65 15.93 -11.08
N GLU A 117 28.39 16.40 -9.86
CA GLU A 117 28.12 15.54 -8.71
C GLU A 117 26.87 14.70 -8.92
N ALA A 118 25.77 15.30 -9.40
CA ALA A 118 24.54 14.59 -9.68
C ALA A 118 24.74 13.50 -10.76
N VAL A 119 25.56 13.76 -11.77
CA VAL A 119 25.93 12.75 -12.78
C VAL A 119 26.73 11.60 -12.14
N ARG A 120 27.69 11.91 -11.26
CA ARG A 120 28.48 10.89 -10.57
C ARG A 120 27.60 10.01 -9.68
N VAL A 121 26.73 10.60 -8.87
CA VAL A 121 25.81 9.86 -7.99
C VAL A 121 24.89 8.95 -8.80
N ARG A 122 24.38 9.42 -9.95
CA ARG A 122 23.56 8.57 -10.85
C ARG A 122 24.35 7.40 -11.41
N GLN A 123 25.58 7.62 -11.86
CA GLN A 123 26.43 6.53 -12.38
C GLN A 123 26.77 5.50 -11.31
N GLU A 124 27.06 5.93 -10.09
CA GLU A 124 27.30 5.03 -8.95
C GLU A 124 26.04 4.22 -8.61
N ALA A 125 24.88 4.87 -8.57
CA ALA A 125 23.60 4.21 -8.35
C ALA A 125 23.25 3.21 -9.47
N ASP A 126 23.53 3.53 -10.74
CA ASP A 126 23.29 2.63 -11.87
C ASP A 126 24.19 1.39 -11.79
N VAL A 127 25.46 1.57 -11.42
CA VAL A 127 26.41 0.46 -11.24
C VAL A 127 25.97 -0.43 -10.08
N GLU A 128 25.58 0.16 -8.95
CA GLU A 128 25.11 -0.61 -7.80
C GLU A 128 23.80 -1.35 -8.10
N ALA A 129 22.85 -0.69 -8.77
CA ALA A 129 21.61 -1.32 -9.20
C ALA A 129 21.88 -2.47 -10.19
N SER A 130 22.82 -2.29 -11.12
CA SER A 130 23.23 -3.36 -12.05
C SER A 130 23.81 -4.56 -11.33
N ARG A 131 24.62 -4.32 -10.28
CA ARG A 131 25.20 -5.38 -9.45
C ARG A 131 24.11 -6.12 -8.67
N ARG A 132 23.21 -5.42 -7.98
CA ARG A 132 22.10 -6.04 -7.25
C ARG A 132 21.20 -6.89 -8.15
N ARG A 133 20.92 -6.42 -9.38
CA ARG A 133 20.15 -7.22 -10.36
C ARG A 133 20.90 -8.47 -10.82
N ALA A 134 22.21 -8.38 -11.03
CA ALA A 134 23.03 -9.52 -11.42
C ALA A 134 23.12 -10.57 -10.29
N ASP A 135 23.31 -10.13 -9.06
CA ASP A 135 23.36 -11.01 -7.88
C ASP A 135 22.01 -11.70 -7.70
N ALA A 136 20.89 -10.96 -7.71
CA ALA A 136 19.54 -11.54 -7.61
C ALA A 136 19.22 -12.52 -8.76
N ALA A 137 19.67 -12.24 -9.99
CA ALA A 137 19.49 -13.16 -11.11
C ALA A 137 20.28 -14.46 -10.91
N SER A 138 21.52 -14.37 -10.41
CA SER A 138 22.34 -15.54 -10.10
C SER A 138 21.70 -16.41 -9.01
N ASP A 139 21.16 -15.79 -7.96
CA ASP A 139 20.50 -16.50 -6.86
C ASP A 139 19.22 -17.19 -7.34
N ALA A 140 18.40 -16.50 -8.14
CA ALA A 140 17.21 -17.10 -8.75
C ALA A 140 17.57 -18.28 -9.68
N GLU A 141 18.64 -18.17 -10.47
CA GLU A 141 19.13 -19.28 -11.30
C GLU A 141 19.60 -20.47 -10.46
N ALA A 142 20.26 -20.21 -9.33
CA ALA A 142 20.70 -21.25 -8.39
C ALA A 142 19.50 -21.98 -7.78
N GLU A 143 18.49 -21.25 -7.30
CA GLU A 143 17.25 -21.84 -6.75
C GLU A 143 16.49 -22.66 -7.79
N LEU A 144 16.33 -22.13 -9.00
CA LEU A 144 15.71 -22.87 -10.10
C LEU A 144 16.50 -24.14 -10.46
N SER A 145 17.82 -24.11 -10.38
CA SER A 145 18.66 -25.28 -10.62
C SER A 145 18.47 -26.36 -9.55
N MET A 146 18.37 -25.96 -8.27
CA MET A 146 18.10 -26.86 -7.16
C MET A 146 16.70 -27.47 -7.25
N ALA A 147 15.67 -26.66 -7.54
CA ALA A 147 14.30 -27.13 -7.73
C ALA A 147 14.19 -28.12 -8.91
N LYS A 148 14.88 -27.84 -10.02
CA LYS A 148 14.96 -28.77 -11.17
C LYS A 148 15.64 -30.08 -10.81
N GLN A 149 16.69 -30.04 -9.98
CA GLN A 149 17.35 -31.25 -9.50
C GLN A 149 16.42 -32.08 -8.61
N GLN A 150 15.77 -31.46 -7.62
CA GLN A 150 14.81 -32.13 -6.75
C GLN A 150 13.65 -32.76 -7.55
N GLY A 151 13.11 -32.04 -8.54
CA GLY A 151 12.09 -32.59 -9.44
C GLY A 151 12.57 -33.82 -10.21
N ARG A 152 13.83 -33.84 -10.66
CA ARG A 152 14.41 -35.02 -11.33
C ARG A 152 14.59 -36.19 -10.36
N GLU A 153 15.04 -35.93 -9.14
CA GLU A 153 15.21 -36.95 -8.11
C GLU A 153 13.87 -37.58 -7.75
N MET A 154 12.83 -36.77 -7.51
CA MET A 154 11.47 -37.23 -7.22
C MET A 154 10.90 -38.11 -8.35
N VAL A 155 11.10 -37.71 -9.61
CA VAL A 155 10.65 -38.51 -10.77
C VAL A 155 11.40 -39.83 -10.84
N ASN A 156 12.71 -39.84 -10.56
CA ASN A 156 13.49 -41.07 -10.55
C ASN A 156 13.05 -42.00 -9.40
N GLU A 157 12.76 -41.45 -8.22
CA GLU A 157 12.23 -42.22 -7.09
C GLU A 157 10.85 -42.81 -7.41
N ALA A 158 9.95 -42.03 -8.01
CA ALA A 158 8.64 -42.49 -8.43
C ALA A 158 8.73 -43.61 -9.49
N ARG A 159 9.65 -43.47 -10.46
CA ARG A 159 9.92 -44.53 -11.46
C ARG A 159 10.46 -45.80 -10.79
N ALA A 160 11.40 -45.66 -9.85
CA ALA A 160 11.94 -46.79 -9.10
C ALA A 160 10.88 -47.46 -8.19
N TYR A 161 9.96 -46.67 -7.63
CA TYR A 161 8.82 -47.20 -6.87
C TYR A 161 7.86 -47.99 -7.77
N ARG A 162 7.49 -47.41 -8.93
CA ARG A 162 6.66 -48.10 -9.92
C ARG A 162 7.27 -49.41 -10.38
N GLU A 163 8.57 -49.43 -10.68
CA GLU A 163 9.26 -50.66 -11.08
C GLU A 163 9.21 -51.72 -9.98
N ARG A 164 9.43 -51.32 -8.72
CA ARG A 164 9.27 -52.22 -7.56
C ARG A 164 7.86 -52.78 -7.47
N VAL A 165 6.82 -51.95 -7.57
CA VAL A 165 5.42 -52.40 -7.52
C VAL A 165 5.10 -53.36 -8.66
N LEU A 166 5.51 -53.04 -9.88
CA LEU A 166 5.30 -53.92 -11.04
C LEU A 166 6.01 -55.26 -10.88
N SER A 167 7.23 -55.26 -10.34
CA SER A 167 7.98 -56.50 -10.05
C SER A 167 7.28 -57.38 -9.00
N GLU A 168 6.73 -56.76 -7.95
CA GLU A 168 5.99 -57.48 -6.92
C GLU A 168 4.64 -58.01 -7.44
N LEU A 169 3.92 -57.24 -8.25
CA LEU A 169 2.71 -57.71 -8.91
C LEU A 169 2.98 -58.88 -9.87
N ALA A 170 4.06 -58.82 -10.64
CA ALA A 170 4.47 -59.92 -11.49
C ALA A 170 4.80 -61.18 -10.67
N ARG A 171 5.50 -61.03 -9.54
CA ARG A 171 5.79 -62.14 -8.61
C ARG A 171 4.51 -62.76 -8.04
N ARG A 172 3.56 -61.94 -7.59
CA ARG A 172 2.26 -62.42 -7.07
C ARG A 172 1.45 -63.14 -8.13
N ARG A 173 1.44 -62.63 -9.37
CA ARG A 173 0.77 -63.28 -10.50
C ARG A 173 1.36 -64.66 -10.76
N GLU A 174 2.68 -64.80 -10.69
CA GLU A 174 3.34 -66.09 -10.90
C GLU A 174 3.01 -67.08 -9.79
N LEU A 175 3.07 -66.66 -8.53
CA LEU A 175 2.65 -67.49 -7.39
C LEU A 175 1.17 -67.92 -7.51
N ALA A 176 0.29 -67.02 -7.95
CA ALA A 176 -1.11 -67.35 -8.16
C ALA A 176 -1.29 -68.38 -9.29
N ARG A 177 -0.50 -68.31 -10.37
CA ARG A 177 -0.51 -69.32 -11.43
C ARG A 177 -0.05 -70.69 -10.91
N GLU A 178 1.03 -70.74 -10.15
CA GLU A 178 1.51 -71.98 -9.53
C GLU A 178 0.44 -72.60 -8.62
N GLN A 179 -0.27 -71.78 -7.84
CA GLN A 179 -1.38 -72.26 -7.00
C GLN A 179 -2.54 -72.82 -7.84
N ILE A 180 -2.90 -72.15 -8.94
CA ILE A 180 -3.93 -72.65 -9.87
C ILE A 180 -3.49 -73.98 -10.48
N GLU A 181 -2.24 -74.10 -10.91
CA GLU A 181 -1.70 -75.37 -11.43
C GLU A 181 -1.76 -76.47 -10.38
N GLN A 182 -1.39 -76.21 -9.12
CA GLN A 182 -1.53 -77.18 -8.03
C GLN A 182 -2.99 -77.61 -7.80
N LEU A 183 -3.94 -76.66 -7.85
CA LEU A 183 -5.36 -76.95 -7.73
C LEU A 183 -5.88 -77.79 -8.91
N LEU A 184 -5.41 -77.53 -10.14
CA LEU A 184 -5.74 -78.34 -11.31
C LEU A 184 -5.22 -79.78 -11.18
N HIS A 185 -3.97 -79.96 -10.75
CA HIS A 185 -3.42 -81.29 -10.47
C HIS A 185 -4.20 -82.00 -9.35
N GLY A 186 -4.58 -81.27 -8.29
CA GLY A 186 -5.43 -81.78 -7.21
C GLY A 186 -6.80 -82.22 -7.70
N ARG A 187 -7.46 -81.41 -8.54
CA ARG A 187 -8.74 -81.72 -9.20
C ARG A 187 -8.62 -82.98 -10.05
N ASP A 188 -7.59 -83.08 -10.88
CA ASP A 188 -7.41 -84.23 -11.79
C ASP A 188 -7.15 -85.53 -10.99
N ARG A 189 -6.40 -85.44 -9.88
CA ARG A 189 -6.23 -86.56 -8.95
C ARG A 189 -7.55 -86.98 -8.30
N LEU A 190 -8.37 -86.02 -7.88
CA LEU A 190 -9.71 -86.30 -7.35
C LEU A 190 -10.60 -86.96 -8.41
N MET A 191 -10.65 -86.41 -9.62
CA MET A 191 -11.37 -87.01 -10.76
C MET A 191 -10.97 -88.46 -11.00
N GLN A 192 -9.67 -88.75 -11.06
CA GLN A 192 -9.18 -90.12 -11.22
C GLN A 192 -9.58 -91.04 -10.06
N SER A 193 -9.60 -90.54 -8.81
CA SER A 193 -10.03 -91.32 -7.65
C SER A 193 -11.53 -91.63 -7.68
N PHE A 194 -12.36 -90.67 -8.08
CA PHE A 194 -13.80 -90.86 -8.25
C PHE A 194 -14.12 -91.79 -9.42
N GLU A 195 -13.38 -91.71 -10.53
CA GLU A 195 -13.56 -92.61 -11.66
C GLU A 195 -13.19 -94.06 -11.29
N ARG A 196 -12.11 -94.26 -10.53
CA ARG A 196 -11.78 -95.58 -9.97
C ARG A 196 -12.85 -96.08 -9.00
N ALA A 197 -13.34 -95.23 -8.10
CA ALA A 197 -14.40 -95.60 -7.16
C ALA A 197 -15.71 -95.95 -7.91
N ARG A 198 -16.03 -95.24 -9.00
CA ARG A 198 -17.16 -95.53 -9.87
C ARG A 198 -17.01 -96.90 -10.53
N LEU A 199 -15.84 -97.21 -11.09
CA LEU A 199 -15.58 -98.53 -11.70
C LEU A 199 -15.72 -99.64 -10.66
N ALA A 200 -15.12 -99.49 -9.47
CA ALA A 200 -15.26 -100.45 -8.38
C ALA A 200 -16.73 -100.62 -7.91
N ALA A 201 -17.50 -99.53 -7.87
CA ALA A 201 -18.93 -99.60 -7.54
C ALA A 201 -19.74 -100.31 -8.63
N VAL A 202 -19.42 -100.11 -9.91
CA VAL A 202 -20.02 -100.84 -11.03
C VAL A 202 -19.69 -102.33 -10.93
N ASP A 203 -18.44 -102.69 -10.63
CA ASP A 203 -18.03 -104.10 -10.43
C ASP A 203 -18.79 -104.75 -9.28
N VAL A 204 -18.92 -104.09 -8.12
CA VAL A 204 -19.72 -104.59 -6.98
C VAL A 204 -21.20 -104.75 -7.36
N VAL A 205 -21.78 -103.82 -8.13
CA VAL A 205 -23.17 -103.93 -8.60
C VAL A 205 -23.34 -105.09 -9.60
N ALA A 206 -22.34 -105.34 -10.45
CA ALA A 206 -22.33 -106.50 -11.34
C ALA A 206 -22.18 -107.82 -10.57
N GLU A 207 -21.42 -107.87 -9.48
CA GLU A 207 -21.36 -109.01 -8.57
C GLU A 207 -22.68 -109.23 -7.79
N LEU A 208 -23.46 -108.17 -7.59
CA LEU A 208 -24.80 -108.20 -6.98
C LEU A 208 -25.92 -108.41 -8.01
N GLU A 209 -25.61 -108.49 -9.31
CA GLU A 209 -26.57 -108.88 -10.34
C GLU A 209 -27.00 -110.34 -10.08
N PRO A 210 -28.30 -110.60 -9.91
CA PRO A 210 -28.75 -111.76 -9.16
C PRO A 210 -28.40 -113.08 -9.86
N LEU A 211 -27.61 -113.91 -9.18
CA LEU A 211 -27.74 -115.36 -9.32
C LEU A 211 -29.23 -115.70 -9.20
N GLY A 212 -29.75 -116.51 -10.13
CA GLY A 212 -31.16 -116.87 -10.23
C GLY A 212 -31.78 -117.37 -8.90
N PRO A 213 -33.12 -117.49 -8.84
CA PRO A 213 -33.85 -117.73 -7.60
C PRO A 213 -33.27 -118.93 -6.82
N PRO A 214 -33.03 -118.81 -5.50
CA PRO A 214 -32.57 -119.93 -4.70
C PRO A 214 -33.68 -120.99 -4.58
N ASP A 215 -33.32 -122.27 -4.76
CA ASP A 215 -34.27 -123.40 -4.69
C ASP A 215 -34.82 -123.68 -3.26
N GLU A 216 -34.46 -122.88 -2.25
CA GLU A 216 -34.97 -123.04 -0.89
C GLU A 216 -35.04 -121.70 -0.14
N TYR A 217 -36.26 -121.22 0.10
CA TYR A 217 -36.52 -120.07 0.97
C TYR A 217 -36.59 -120.57 2.42
N VAL A 218 -35.67 -120.11 3.27
CA VAL A 218 -35.76 -120.33 4.73
C VAL A 218 -36.82 -119.41 5.32
N ASP A 219 -37.89 -120.02 5.83
CA ASP A 219 -39.02 -119.37 6.50
C ASP A 219 -38.61 -118.92 7.92
N LEU A 220 -38.57 -117.60 8.14
CA LEU A 220 -38.29 -116.98 9.44
C LEU A 220 -39.54 -116.32 10.03
N THR A 221 -40.60 -117.11 10.18
CA THR A 221 -41.75 -116.74 11.02
C THR A 221 -41.54 -117.19 12.48
N PRO A 222 -42.01 -116.42 13.48
CA PRO A 222 -41.31 -116.21 14.74
C PRO A 222 -41.72 -117.21 15.84
N THR A 223 -40.75 -117.79 16.55
CA THR A 223 -40.99 -118.49 17.82
C THR A 223 -40.25 -117.81 18.97
N THR A 224 -41.00 -117.52 20.01
CA THR A 224 -40.67 -116.68 21.16
C THR A 224 -39.72 -117.36 22.15
N GLY A 225 -38.69 -116.64 22.60
CA GLY A 225 -37.83 -116.95 23.75
C GLY A 225 -37.17 -115.65 24.26
N PRO A 226 -36.98 -115.48 25.58
CA PRO A 226 -37.09 -114.17 26.22
C PRO A 226 -35.88 -113.25 25.98
N VAL A 227 -36.20 -111.96 25.84
CA VAL A 227 -35.27 -110.84 25.66
C VAL A 227 -34.34 -110.67 26.87
N PRO A 228 -33.01 -110.62 26.67
CA PRO A 228 -32.10 -110.07 27.67
C PRO A 228 -32.00 -108.55 27.50
N LEU A 229 -32.56 -107.83 28.46
CA LEU A 229 -32.27 -106.43 28.74
C LEU A 229 -30.84 -106.28 29.27
N THR A 230 -30.34 -105.04 29.25
CA THR A 230 -29.18 -104.45 29.98
C THR A 230 -27.88 -104.34 29.15
N VAL A 231 -27.10 -103.24 29.11
CA VAL A 231 -27.03 -101.94 29.85
C VAL A 231 -26.34 -100.91 28.92
N PRO A 232 -26.65 -99.59 28.98
CA PRO A 232 -25.86 -98.54 28.33
C PRO A 232 -24.60 -98.22 29.15
N ALA A 233 -23.41 -98.26 28.53
CA ALA A 233 -22.20 -97.79 29.17
C ALA A 233 -21.97 -96.30 28.89
N SER A 234 -22.16 -95.48 29.93
CA SER A 234 -21.50 -94.19 30.10
C SER A 234 -20.41 -94.30 31.18
N ARG A 235 -19.42 -93.39 31.10
CA ARG A 235 -18.33 -93.01 32.03
C ARG A 235 -16.99 -93.75 31.89
N ARG A 236 -15.88 -93.04 31.57
CA ARG A 236 -14.99 -92.12 32.38
C ARG A 236 -14.03 -92.93 33.28
N PRO A 237 -12.89 -92.43 33.83
CA PRO A 237 -12.27 -91.09 33.74
C PRO A 237 -10.70 -91.01 33.79
N SER A 238 -10.21 -89.78 33.61
CA SER A 238 -9.16 -89.06 34.38
C SER A 238 -7.75 -89.64 34.68
N ALA A 239 -6.76 -88.89 34.19
CA ALA A 239 -5.78 -88.10 34.97
C ALA A 239 -4.40 -88.69 35.35
N THR A 240 -3.45 -87.73 35.35
CA THR A 240 -2.23 -87.61 36.17
C THR A 240 -1.00 -88.37 35.67
N SER A 241 0.23 -87.86 35.67
CA SER A 241 0.86 -86.51 35.75
C SER A 241 2.37 -86.76 35.70
N GLY A 242 3.12 -85.76 35.25
CA GLY A 242 4.55 -85.56 35.60
C GLY A 242 5.54 -86.21 34.63
N HIS A 243 6.66 -85.58 34.27
CA HIS A 243 7.36 -84.47 34.93
C HIS A 243 8.50 -83.96 34.03
N ARG A 244 8.87 -82.69 34.25
CA ARG A 244 10.24 -82.11 34.23
C ARG A 244 10.65 -81.22 33.04
N ALA A 245 10.72 -79.92 33.34
CA ALA A 245 11.45 -78.85 32.64
C ALA A 245 12.97 -78.89 32.96
N PRO A 246 13.87 -78.07 32.35
CA PRO A 246 13.93 -76.62 32.66
C PRO A 246 14.40 -75.64 31.54
N THR A 247 13.98 -74.37 31.69
CA THR A 247 14.67 -73.04 31.52
C THR A 247 15.28 -72.66 30.15
N THR A 248 15.10 -71.43 29.63
CA THR A 248 15.54 -70.13 30.23
C THR A 248 14.74 -68.88 29.79
N ASP A 249 14.61 -67.92 30.73
CA ASP A 249 14.66 -66.43 30.66
C ASP A 249 13.76 -65.63 29.71
N HIS A 250 13.13 -64.49 30.02
CA HIS A 250 12.84 -63.67 31.24
C HIS A 250 11.84 -62.55 30.77
N PRO A 251 11.38 -61.58 31.58
CA PRO A 251 9.94 -61.40 31.85
C PRO A 251 9.33 -60.05 31.41
N SER A 252 8.00 -59.99 31.34
CA SER A 252 7.22 -58.74 31.43
C SER A 252 6.20 -58.85 32.54
N THR A 253 6.31 -58.04 33.59
CA THR A 253 5.18 -57.63 34.46
C THR A 253 5.52 -56.36 35.26
N SER A 254 4.61 -55.39 35.22
CA SER A 254 4.17 -54.43 36.27
C SER A 254 3.35 -53.38 35.50
N ASP A 255 2.09 -53.02 35.76
CA ASP A 255 1.23 -52.95 36.94
C ASP A 255 1.81 -52.20 38.13
N THR A 256 1.52 -50.90 38.20
CA THR A 256 0.95 -50.16 39.35
C THR A 256 0.92 -48.66 39.02
N VAL A 257 -0.19 -47.97 39.28
CA VAL A 257 -0.25 -47.01 40.39
C VAL A 257 -1.69 -46.65 40.77
N ASP A 258 -1.80 -46.41 42.07
CA ASP A 258 -2.94 -46.20 42.94
C ASP A 258 -3.12 -44.70 43.25
N ASP A 259 -4.38 -44.33 43.49
CA ASP A 259 -4.99 -43.28 44.34
C ASP A 259 -4.27 -41.95 44.69
N THR A 260 -5.00 -40.82 44.56
CA THR A 260 -5.38 -39.94 45.69
C THR A 260 -6.50 -38.95 45.27
N THR A 261 -7.68 -39.13 45.87
CA THR A 261 -8.82 -38.24 46.25
C THR A 261 -8.71 -36.70 46.01
N THR A 262 -9.78 -35.92 45.77
CA THR A 262 -10.95 -35.66 46.68
C THR A 262 -12.01 -34.75 46.02
N ASP A 263 -13.31 -35.05 46.24
CA ASP A 263 -14.55 -34.23 46.32
C ASP A 263 -14.75 -32.98 45.42
N THR A 264 -15.93 -32.69 44.83
CA THR A 264 -17.24 -32.55 45.51
C THR A 264 -18.39 -32.42 44.48
N ASP A 265 -19.54 -33.05 44.80
CA ASP A 265 -20.96 -32.73 44.54
C ASP A 265 -21.44 -32.01 43.23
N THR A 266 -22.34 -32.61 42.42
CA THR A 266 -23.84 -32.62 42.56
C THR A 266 -24.43 -31.28 42.05
N THR A 267 -25.31 -31.16 41.05
CA THR A 267 -26.61 -31.81 40.69
C THR A 267 -27.03 -31.16 39.35
N SER A 268 -27.39 -31.90 38.31
CA SER A 268 -28.76 -32.37 37.94
C SER A 268 -29.63 -31.39 37.12
N THR A 269 -30.12 -31.95 35.98
CA THR A 269 -31.46 -31.82 35.38
C THR A 269 -31.86 -30.45 34.79
N ASP A 270 -32.59 -30.32 33.68
CA ASP A 270 -33.53 -31.24 33.02
C ASP A 270 -33.83 -30.80 31.56
N THR A 271 -34.47 -31.71 30.84
CA THR A 271 -35.25 -31.65 29.58
C THR A 271 -35.93 -30.31 29.23
N THR A 272 -36.29 -29.92 27.99
CA THR A 272 -37.18 -30.62 27.03
C THR A 272 -37.32 -29.80 25.72
N SER A 273 -37.86 -30.47 24.70
CA SER A 273 -38.17 -30.12 23.31
C SER A 273 -39.12 -28.92 23.01
N THR A 274 -38.98 -28.41 21.77
CA THR A 274 -40.00 -27.99 20.77
C THR A 274 -41.35 -27.40 21.24
N ASP A 275 -41.75 -26.24 20.70
CA ASP A 275 -42.58 -26.09 19.49
C ASP A 275 -43.20 -24.67 19.38
N THR A 276 -43.51 -24.32 18.13
CA THR A 276 -44.21 -23.16 17.55
C THR A 276 -45.47 -22.64 18.26
N THR A 277 -45.75 -21.33 18.13
CA THR A 277 -47.02 -20.79 17.60
C THR A 277 -47.02 -19.25 17.51
N SER A 278 -47.49 -18.74 16.35
CA SER A 278 -47.93 -17.37 16.12
C SER A 278 -49.27 -17.07 16.84
N THR A 279 -49.49 -15.82 17.28
CA THR A 279 -50.61 -14.92 16.88
C THR A 279 -50.61 -13.62 17.70
N ASP A 280 -50.38 -12.50 17.00
CA ASP A 280 -51.23 -11.31 16.82
C ASP A 280 -51.81 -10.43 17.98
N THR A 281 -51.71 -9.11 17.71
CA THR A 281 -52.50 -7.93 18.17
C THR A 281 -52.47 -7.41 19.63
N THR A 282 -51.88 -6.21 19.85
CA THR A 282 -52.58 -4.89 19.94
C THR A 282 -51.76 -3.83 20.72
N SER A 283 -51.68 -2.64 20.12
CA SER A 283 -51.32 -1.29 20.62
C SER A 283 -51.21 -1.03 22.13
N THR A 284 -50.23 -0.21 22.53
CA THR A 284 -50.46 1.14 23.13
C THR A 284 -49.18 1.99 23.03
N ALA A 285 -49.32 3.23 22.53
CA ALA A 285 -48.30 4.27 22.49
C ALA A 285 -48.04 4.88 23.87
N THR A 286 -46.82 5.38 24.15
CA THR A 286 -46.53 6.48 25.10
C THR A 286 -45.09 6.99 24.87
N GLU A 287 -44.96 8.25 24.43
CA GLU A 287 -43.73 9.07 24.48
C GLU A 287 -43.24 9.27 25.92
N PRO A 288 -41.99 9.71 26.10
CA PRO A 288 -41.75 10.75 27.08
C PRO A 288 -41.04 11.97 26.50
N GLN A 289 -41.51 13.10 27.03
CA GLN A 289 -41.16 14.48 26.75
C GLN A 289 -39.77 14.85 27.28
N ILE A 290 -39.16 15.85 26.64
CA ILE A 290 -37.97 16.56 27.11
C ILE A 290 -38.43 17.96 27.52
N ASP A 291 -38.19 18.33 28.78
CA ASP A 291 -38.56 19.63 29.37
C ASP A 291 -37.57 20.75 28.98
N GLU A 292 -38.14 21.92 28.72
CA GLU A 292 -37.46 23.21 28.52
C GLU A 292 -36.98 23.85 29.84
N ALA A 293 -35.88 24.62 29.78
CA ALA A 293 -35.69 25.83 30.60
C ALA A 293 -34.70 26.84 29.95
N THR A 294 -35.28 27.74 29.16
CA THR A 294 -35.00 29.17 28.91
C THR A 294 -33.78 29.90 29.52
N GLY A 295 -33.12 30.74 28.70
CA GLY A 295 -32.17 31.78 29.12
C GLY A 295 -31.67 32.75 28.02
N HIS A 296 -32.53 33.71 27.65
CA HIS A 296 -32.46 34.81 26.66
C HIS A 296 -31.18 35.68 26.52
N ALA A 297 -30.82 36.07 25.27
CA ALA A 297 -30.70 37.46 24.75
C ALA A 297 -30.04 37.45 23.33
N ARG A 298 -30.78 37.43 22.21
CA ARG A 298 -31.34 38.55 21.41
C ARG A 298 -30.37 39.67 20.99
N VAL A 299 -30.06 39.70 19.69
CA VAL A 299 -30.05 40.91 18.84
C VAL A 299 -30.71 40.53 17.49
N ASP A 300 -31.95 41.01 17.30
CA ASP A 300 -32.73 41.21 16.05
C ASP A 300 -32.05 42.30 15.17
N ASP A 301 -32.23 42.50 13.86
CA ASP A 301 -33.16 42.00 12.82
C ASP A 301 -32.66 42.55 11.45
N GLY A 302 -32.52 41.68 10.43
CA GLY A 302 -33.06 41.83 9.05
C GLY A 302 -32.59 42.93 8.06
N PRO A 303 -33.05 42.90 6.78
CA PRO A 303 -33.27 41.76 5.88
C PRO A 303 -32.65 41.97 4.46
N ALA A 304 -32.93 41.01 3.57
CA ALA A 304 -32.50 40.83 2.17
C ALA A 304 -32.63 42.02 1.22
N ASP A 305 -31.81 42.02 0.17
CA ASP A 305 -32.14 42.51 -1.17
C ASP A 305 -31.33 41.71 -2.22
N ASP A 306 -32.07 41.00 -3.09
CA ASP A 306 -31.65 40.56 -4.42
C ASP A 306 -31.39 41.82 -5.28
N ASP A 307 -30.28 41.88 -6.02
CA ASP A 307 -30.26 42.56 -7.33
C ASP A 307 -28.94 42.26 -8.09
N ASP A 308 -29.13 41.57 -9.20
CA ASP A 308 -28.21 41.35 -10.31
C ASP A 308 -28.00 42.68 -11.09
N PRO A 309 -26.82 42.93 -11.68
CA PRO A 309 -26.88 43.59 -12.98
C PRO A 309 -25.89 43.04 -14.01
N GLU A 310 -26.48 42.50 -15.08
CA GLU A 310 -25.90 42.54 -16.41
C GLU A 310 -25.67 43.99 -16.88
N SER A 311 -24.52 44.22 -17.54
CA SER A 311 -24.41 45.33 -18.48
C SER A 311 -23.68 44.88 -19.74
N GLY A 312 -24.44 44.72 -20.82
CA GLY A 312 -23.94 44.69 -22.17
C GLY A 312 -23.68 46.10 -22.68
N VAL A 313 -22.55 46.29 -23.36
CA VAL A 313 -22.36 47.36 -24.35
C VAL A 313 -21.91 46.71 -25.65
N SER A 314 -22.81 46.78 -26.62
CA SER A 314 -22.59 46.48 -28.03
C SER A 314 -21.99 47.71 -28.71
N SER A 315 -20.95 47.51 -29.50
CA SER A 315 -20.64 48.36 -30.65
C SER A 315 -20.09 47.50 -31.78
N SER A 316 -20.88 47.38 -32.84
CA SER A 316 -20.52 46.86 -34.14
C SER A 316 -20.05 48.02 -35.03
N ASP A 317 -19.05 47.78 -35.89
CA ASP A 317 -19.02 48.23 -37.29
C ASP A 317 -17.73 47.75 -38.01
N ALA A 318 -17.95 46.80 -38.93
CA ALA A 318 -17.52 46.71 -40.32
C ALA A 318 -16.10 47.15 -40.83
N ASP A 319 -15.50 46.19 -41.55
CA ASP A 319 -14.96 46.27 -42.93
C ASP A 319 -13.56 46.88 -43.19
N SER A 320 -12.62 46.00 -43.61
CA SER A 320 -11.79 46.15 -44.82
C SER A 320 -10.94 44.90 -45.05
N GLY A 321 -11.10 44.27 -46.22
CA GLY A 321 -10.27 43.17 -46.73
C GLY A 321 -9.11 43.62 -47.65
N GLY A 322 -8.35 42.62 -48.13
CA GLY A 322 -7.28 42.69 -49.15
C GLY A 322 -5.92 42.26 -48.56
N ASP A 323 -5.42 41.03 -48.72
CA ASP A 323 -4.97 40.27 -49.92
C ASP A 323 -3.53 40.63 -50.39
N ASP A 324 -2.86 39.61 -50.96
CA ASP A 324 -1.49 39.46 -51.47
C ASP A 324 -0.43 39.11 -50.40
N GLY A 325 0.28 37.98 -50.41
CA GLY A 325 0.49 36.93 -51.41
C GLY A 325 1.96 36.50 -51.30
N ASP A 326 2.26 35.20 -51.12
CA ASP A 326 3.55 34.66 -51.54
C ASP A 326 3.44 33.19 -51.93
N SER A 327 4.10 32.89 -53.04
CA SER A 327 3.89 31.74 -53.89
C SER A 327 4.91 30.64 -53.66
N THR A 328 4.47 29.46 -54.04
CA THR A 328 5.20 28.22 -54.22
C THR A 328 6.40 28.34 -55.17
N SER A 329 7.42 27.51 -54.94
CA SER A 329 8.15 26.89 -56.06
C SER A 329 8.64 25.49 -55.68
N ALA A 330 8.28 24.54 -56.53
CA ALA A 330 8.86 23.21 -56.63
C ALA A 330 9.88 23.23 -57.79
N ALA A 331 10.88 22.33 -57.75
CA ALA A 331 10.98 21.18 -58.68
C ALA A 331 12.45 20.73 -58.96
N GLU A 332 12.61 19.39 -58.93
CA GLU A 332 13.54 18.47 -59.67
C GLU A 332 15.06 18.59 -59.46
N GLY A 333 15.88 17.52 -59.44
CA GLY A 333 15.74 16.08 -59.70
C GLY A 333 17.15 15.42 -59.80
N ASP A 334 17.18 14.09 -60.00
CA ASP A 334 18.30 13.27 -60.59
C ASP A 334 19.50 12.90 -59.65
N ASP A 335 20.15 11.72 -59.64
CA ASP A 335 20.00 10.33 -60.13
C ASP A 335 21.23 9.50 -59.60
N GLY A 336 21.11 8.15 -59.58
CA GLY A 336 22.20 7.15 -59.50
C GLY A 336 22.42 6.53 -58.11
N GLY A 337 22.03 5.28 -57.81
CA GLY A 337 22.49 3.99 -58.40
C GLY A 337 23.67 3.46 -57.55
N SER A 338 23.73 2.26 -56.95
CA SER A 338 23.32 0.91 -57.39
C SER A 338 23.60 -0.15 -56.29
N ASP A 339 22.80 -1.24 -56.27
CA ASP A 339 23.12 -2.67 -56.01
C ASP A 339 23.63 -3.13 -54.60
N ASP A 340 23.26 -4.26 -53.96
CA ASP A 340 22.51 -5.48 -54.30
C ASP A 340 22.21 -6.32 -53.00
N ALA A 341 21.10 -7.09 -53.01
CA ALA A 341 20.80 -8.43 -52.40
C ALA A 341 21.05 -8.71 -50.88
N ASP A 342 20.24 -9.41 -50.06
CA ASP A 342 19.16 -10.43 -50.12
C ASP A 342 18.23 -10.19 -48.88
N GLY A 343 16.94 -10.52 -48.75
CA GLY A 343 16.09 -11.54 -49.37
C GLY A 343 15.56 -12.51 -48.30
N ASP A 344 14.45 -12.21 -47.62
CA ASP A 344 13.38 -13.20 -47.34
C ASP A 344 12.09 -12.51 -46.86
N ALA A 345 10.97 -12.92 -47.46
CA ALA A 345 9.64 -12.38 -47.24
C ALA A 345 8.66 -13.56 -47.14
N ILE A 346 7.85 -13.62 -46.07
CA ILE A 346 6.62 -14.41 -46.08
C ILE A 346 5.49 -13.63 -45.38
N GLU A 347 4.37 -13.63 -46.09
CA GLU A 347 3.04 -13.06 -45.88
C GLU A 347 2.46 -13.14 -44.46
N THR A 348 1.76 -12.05 -44.15
CA THR A 348 0.72 -11.91 -43.15
C THR A 348 -0.53 -12.70 -43.52
N VAL A 349 -0.99 -13.57 -42.63
CA VAL A 349 -2.36 -14.08 -42.63
C VAL A 349 -2.98 -13.87 -41.25
N ASP A 350 -4.17 -13.29 -41.31
CA ASP A 350 -5.16 -12.99 -40.29
C ASP A 350 -5.60 -14.29 -39.59
N GLU A 351 -5.56 -14.34 -38.26
CA GLU A 351 -6.22 -15.42 -37.50
C GLU A 351 -6.98 -14.86 -36.28
N SER A 352 -8.28 -15.09 -36.36
CA SER A 352 -9.36 -14.75 -35.46
C SER A 352 -9.30 -15.47 -34.11
N GLY A 353 -9.98 -14.88 -33.12
CA GLY A 353 -9.92 -15.29 -31.72
C GLY A 353 -10.67 -16.56 -31.31
N ALA A 354 -10.23 -17.08 -30.16
CA ALA A 354 -10.92 -17.97 -29.23
C ALA A 354 -10.61 -17.38 -27.83
N ILE A 355 -11.51 -16.66 -27.15
CA ILE A 355 -12.70 -17.09 -26.38
C ILE A 355 -12.40 -18.28 -25.45
N ASP A 356 -11.82 -17.97 -24.29
CA ASP A 356 -11.91 -18.80 -23.08
C ASP A 356 -13.18 -18.42 -22.30
N ALA A 357 -14.16 -19.33 -22.33
CA ALA A 357 -15.35 -19.41 -21.49
C ALA A 357 -15.66 -20.93 -21.43
N ASP A 358 -16.04 -21.58 -20.35
CA ASP A 358 -16.57 -21.24 -19.03
C ASP A 358 -16.55 -22.55 -18.21
N ASP A 359 -16.66 -22.50 -16.87
CA ASP A 359 -17.25 -23.64 -16.14
C ASP A 359 -17.95 -23.16 -14.86
N GLY A 360 -19.23 -22.82 -15.00
CA GLY A 360 -20.14 -22.47 -13.91
C GLY A 360 -21.55 -23.00 -14.16
N ALA A 361 -21.75 -24.32 -14.12
CA ALA A 361 -23.08 -24.93 -14.27
C ALA A 361 -23.82 -25.05 -12.91
N VAL A 362 -24.94 -24.33 -12.76
CA VAL A 362 -25.94 -24.56 -11.70
C VAL A 362 -27.25 -25.06 -12.31
N ALA A 363 -27.76 -26.15 -11.76
CA ALA A 363 -28.96 -26.86 -12.17
C ALA A 363 -30.25 -26.22 -11.64
N VAL A 364 -31.31 -26.19 -12.47
CA VAL A 364 -32.71 -25.99 -12.03
C VAL A 364 -33.64 -26.94 -12.80
N ALA A 365 -34.42 -27.74 -12.06
CA ALA A 365 -35.58 -28.51 -12.51
C ALA A 365 -36.84 -27.59 -12.53
N GLU A 366 -37.83 -27.72 -13.41
CA GLU A 366 -38.91 -28.75 -13.44
C GLU A 366 -39.89 -28.48 -14.65
N PRO A 367 -41.03 -29.20 -14.91
CA PRO A 367 -41.23 -29.99 -16.14
C PRO A 367 -42.57 -29.78 -16.93
N ALA A 368 -42.78 -30.69 -17.92
CA ALA A 368 -44.04 -31.11 -18.61
C ALA A 368 -44.52 -30.23 -19.81
N ASP A 369 -45.15 -30.72 -20.90
CA ASP A 369 -45.70 -32.01 -21.32
C ASP A 369 -45.85 -32.03 -22.89
N ARG A 370 -46.12 -33.23 -23.41
CA ARG A 370 -46.23 -33.76 -24.79
C ARG A 370 -47.05 -33.00 -25.86
N ALA A 371 -46.68 -33.17 -27.15
CA ALA A 371 -47.46 -33.91 -28.18
C ALA A 371 -46.82 -33.91 -29.60
N ASP A 372 -46.81 -35.10 -30.23
CA ASP A 372 -46.49 -35.40 -31.63
C ASP A 372 -47.46 -34.78 -32.66
N VAL A 373 -46.98 -34.53 -33.90
CA VAL A 373 -47.36 -35.24 -35.15
C VAL A 373 -46.84 -34.52 -36.41
N ALA A 374 -45.96 -35.25 -37.12
CA ALA A 374 -45.67 -35.37 -38.57
C ALA A 374 -46.10 -34.33 -39.63
N GLY A 375 -45.11 -33.98 -40.48
CA GLY A 375 -45.23 -34.15 -41.95
C GLY A 375 -44.91 -32.92 -42.82
N GLY A 376 -43.82 -32.97 -43.60
CA GLY A 376 -43.58 -32.04 -44.71
C GLY A 376 -42.14 -32.07 -45.25
N ASP A 377 -41.95 -32.74 -46.38
CA ASP A 377 -40.70 -32.88 -47.14
C ASP A 377 -40.51 -31.69 -48.12
N THR A 378 -39.31 -31.08 -48.16
CA THR A 378 -38.63 -30.61 -49.39
C THR A 378 -37.19 -30.18 -49.06
N PRO A 379 -36.22 -30.44 -49.97
CA PRO A 379 -34.79 -30.40 -49.67
C PRO A 379 -34.16 -29.05 -50.02
N VAL A 380 -33.16 -28.64 -49.24
CA VAL A 380 -32.18 -27.63 -49.64
C VAL A 380 -30.81 -28.18 -49.24
N ASP A 381 -29.94 -28.27 -50.24
CA ASP A 381 -28.53 -28.63 -50.12
C ASP A 381 -27.80 -27.65 -49.19
N ASP A 382 -26.95 -28.17 -48.31
CA ASP A 382 -25.62 -27.59 -48.01
C ASP A 382 -24.80 -28.64 -47.24
N GLU A 383 -23.78 -29.17 -47.91
CA GLU A 383 -22.69 -29.93 -47.32
C GLU A 383 -21.71 -28.93 -46.69
N ASP A 384 -21.58 -28.88 -45.36
CA ASP A 384 -20.28 -28.79 -44.64
C ASP A 384 -20.47 -28.82 -43.11
N GLN A 385 -20.35 -30.00 -42.50
CA GLN A 385 -20.18 -30.16 -41.04
C GLN A 385 -19.67 -31.57 -40.76
N GLY A 386 -18.35 -31.76 -40.92
CA GLY A 386 -17.68 -33.04 -40.73
C GLY A 386 -16.67 -33.11 -39.59
N ASP A 387 -16.22 -31.99 -39.03
CA ASP A 387 -15.02 -32.00 -38.16
C ASP A 387 -15.26 -31.67 -36.68
N ASP A 388 -16.40 -31.07 -36.30
CA ASP A 388 -16.68 -30.75 -34.87
C ASP A 388 -17.23 -31.94 -34.07
N ASP A 389 -17.98 -32.85 -34.72
CA ASP A 389 -18.62 -33.98 -34.02
C ASP A 389 -17.62 -35.06 -33.59
N VAL A 390 -16.49 -35.19 -34.30
CA VAL A 390 -15.43 -36.15 -33.96
C VAL A 390 -14.66 -35.72 -32.71
N VAL A 391 -14.52 -34.42 -32.49
CA VAL A 391 -13.81 -33.85 -31.34
C VAL A 391 -14.68 -33.90 -30.09
N VAL A 392 -15.98 -33.61 -30.23
CA VAL A 392 -16.96 -33.74 -29.12
C VAL A 392 -17.09 -35.19 -28.66
N ASP A 393 -17.09 -36.16 -29.59
CA ASP A 393 -17.19 -37.59 -29.27
C ASP A 393 -15.87 -38.16 -28.68
N LEU A 394 -14.72 -37.53 -28.98
CA LEU A 394 -13.42 -37.83 -28.37
C LEU A 394 -13.33 -37.29 -26.93
N PHE A 395 -13.81 -36.07 -26.67
CA PHE A 395 -13.87 -35.52 -25.32
C PHE A 395 -14.96 -36.17 -24.45
N ALA A 396 -16.06 -36.64 -25.06
CA ALA A 396 -17.05 -37.46 -24.37
C ALA A 396 -16.47 -38.82 -23.93
N ARG A 397 -15.64 -39.45 -24.77
CA ARG A 397 -14.92 -40.69 -24.41
C ARG A 397 -13.85 -40.45 -23.34
N LEU A 398 -13.14 -39.32 -23.38
CA LEU A 398 -12.11 -39.01 -22.39
C LEU A 398 -12.70 -38.72 -20.99
N ARG A 399 -13.89 -38.08 -20.93
CA ARG A 399 -14.64 -37.87 -19.66
C ARG A 399 -15.27 -39.14 -19.12
N ALA A 400 -15.67 -40.07 -19.98
CA ALA A 400 -16.19 -41.37 -19.59
C ALA A 400 -15.11 -42.31 -19.02
N GLU A 401 -13.83 -42.07 -19.33
CA GLU A 401 -12.70 -42.87 -18.83
C GLU A 401 -12.09 -42.32 -17.52
N THR A 402 -12.46 -41.11 -17.09
CA THR A 402 -11.93 -40.47 -15.87
C THR A 402 -12.90 -40.44 -14.67
N THR A 403 -14.10 -41.02 -14.78
CA THR A 403 -15.15 -40.91 -13.75
C THR A 403 -15.43 -42.18 -12.94
N ASP A 404 -14.55 -43.19 -12.98
CA ASP A 404 -14.64 -44.37 -12.11
C ASP A 404 -13.43 -44.46 -11.17
N ASP A 405 -13.36 -43.53 -10.22
CA ASP A 405 -12.93 -43.75 -8.83
C ASP A 405 -12.80 -42.38 -8.15
N THR A 406 -13.79 -42.02 -7.32
CA THR A 406 -13.63 -41.55 -5.93
C THR A 406 -14.96 -40.95 -5.46
N SER A 407 -15.69 -41.69 -4.63
CA SER A 407 -16.73 -41.15 -3.75
C SER A 407 -16.20 -41.09 -2.32
N ALA A 408 -16.46 -39.94 -1.68
CA ALA A 408 -16.54 -39.66 -0.24
C ALA A 408 -15.25 -39.75 0.62
N ASP A 409 -14.82 -38.62 1.19
CA ASP A 409 -15.27 -38.20 2.53
C ASP A 409 -14.95 -36.71 2.81
N GLY A 410 -15.69 -36.13 3.75
CA GLY A 410 -15.84 -34.69 3.98
C GLY A 410 -14.74 -33.97 4.79
N ALA A 411 -14.96 -32.67 4.91
CA ALA A 411 -14.11 -31.62 5.44
C ALA A 411 -13.63 -31.78 6.90
N SER A 412 -12.43 -31.27 7.17
CA SER A 412 -12.14 -30.42 8.35
C SER A 412 -10.84 -29.65 8.12
N ALA A 413 -10.92 -28.32 8.19
CA ALA A 413 -9.79 -27.41 8.17
C ALA A 413 -9.37 -27.10 9.61
N THR A 414 -8.12 -27.39 10.00
CA THR A 414 -7.36 -26.65 11.04
C THR A 414 -5.87 -27.04 11.00
N ASP A 415 -5.02 -26.02 11.21
CA ASP A 415 -3.61 -26.04 11.63
C ASP A 415 -2.54 -26.74 10.77
N ILE A 416 -1.74 -25.94 10.07
CA ILE A 416 -0.31 -26.24 9.87
C ILE A 416 0.51 -24.99 10.20
N ALA A 417 1.07 -25.00 11.41
CA ALA A 417 2.23 -24.21 11.79
C ALA A 417 3.43 -24.65 10.95
N ALA A 418 4.12 -23.71 10.31
CA ALA A 418 5.39 -23.96 9.66
C ALA A 418 6.52 -23.87 10.69
N ASP A 419 7.07 -25.04 11.01
CA ASP A 419 8.33 -25.23 11.74
C ASP A 419 9.50 -24.97 10.78
N THR A 420 10.11 -23.78 10.87
CA THR A 420 11.42 -23.51 10.26
C THR A 420 12.51 -23.73 11.29
N ALA A 421 12.98 -24.96 11.39
CA ALA A 421 14.25 -25.31 12.02
C ALA A 421 15.41 -24.88 11.11
N GLY A 422 16.34 -24.11 11.66
CA GLY A 422 17.49 -23.55 10.97
C GLY A 422 18.58 -24.58 10.63
N ASP A 423 19.33 -24.27 9.59
CA ASP A 423 20.65 -24.83 9.32
C ASP A 423 21.66 -23.67 9.32
N GLU A 424 22.53 -23.66 10.32
CA GLU A 424 23.58 -22.67 10.50
C GLU A 424 24.75 -22.93 9.53
N VAL A 425 25.06 -21.95 8.67
CA VAL A 425 26.40 -21.83 8.08
C VAL A 425 26.89 -20.41 8.30
N GLY A 426 27.91 -20.29 9.14
CA GLY A 426 28.48 -19.03 9.60
C GLY A 426 29.16 -18.23 8.49
N ASP A 427 28.76 -16.97 8.40
CA ASP A 427 29.63 -15.87 8.00
C ASP A 427 29.50 -14.79 9.09
N ASP A 428 30.65 -14.37 9.62
CA ASP A 428 30.80 -13.48 10.77
C ASP A 428 30.51 -12.04 10.32
N VAL A 429 29.25 -11.75 9.99
CA VAL A 429 28.75 -10.38 9.91
C VAL A 429 28.47 -9.97 11.34
N VAL A 430 29.17 -8.93 11.80
CA VAL A 430 28.84 -8.25 13.06
C VAL A 430 27.42 -7.71 12.91
N VAL A 431 26.44 -8.51 13.34
CA VAL A 431 25.07 -8.07 13.57
C VAL A 431 25.17 -7.15 14.77
N ASP A 432 25.01 -5.85 14.52
CA ASP A 432 24.82 -4.88 15.57
C ASP A 432 23.59 -5.34 16.37
N ASP A 433 23.80 -5.75 17.62
CA ASP A 433 22.80 -6.29 18.55
C ASP A 433 21.86 -5.18 19.06
N ALA A 434 21.60 -4.19 18.21
CA ALA A 434 20.68 -3.10 18.45
C ALA A 434 19.25 -3.63 18.26
N PRO A 435 18.32 -3.32 19.18
CA PRO A 435 16.92 -3.67 18.99
C PRO A 435 16.43 -3.13 17.63
N PRO A 436 15.60 -3.89 16.90
CA PRO A 436 15.11 -3.45 15.59
C PRO A 436 14.47 -2.07 15.74
N SER A 437 14.80 -1.16 14.81
CA SER A 437 14.17 0.16 14.79
C SER A 437 12.64 0.01 14.74
N ALA A 438 11.90 1.00 15.24
CA ALA A 438 10.44 1.01 15.17
C ALA A 438 9.92 0.79 13.73
N PHE A 439 10.64 1.31 12.73
CA PHE A 439 10.33 1.10 11.31
C PHE A 439 10.55 -0.35 10.86
N ALA A 440 11.65 -0.97 11.27
CA ALA A 440 11.90 -2.39 10.98
C ALA A 440 10.83 -3.29 11.63
N ALA A 441 10.41 -2.98 12.86
CA ALA A 441 9.33 -3.69 13.53
C ALA A 441 7.98 -3.55 12.80
N ARG A 442 7.64 -2.33 12.34
CA ARG A 442 6.48 -2.09 11.47
C ARG A 442 6.57 -2.94 10.21
N ASP A 443 7.66 -2.81 9.46
CA ASP A 443 7.81 -3.43 8.14
C ASP A 443 7.70 -4.95 8.22
N VAL A 444 8.31 -5.57 9.24
CA VAL A 444 8.16 -7.00 9.53
C VAL A 444 6.69 -7.38 9.79
N ALA A 445 5.95 -6.55 10.53
CA ALA A 445 4.55 -6.82 10.84
C ALA A 445 3.62 -6.66 9.61
N ILE A 446 3.83 -5.62 8.80
CA ILE A 446 2.91 -5.28 7.70
C ILE A 446 3.20 -6.03 6.39
N THR A 447 4.45 -6.43 6.11
CA THR A 447 4.83 -7.11 4.86
C THR A 447 3.95 -8.34 4.54
N PRO A 448 3.74 -9.31 5.45
CA PRO A 448 2.86 -10.44 5.16
C PRO A 448 1.40 -10.02 4.97
N LEU A 449 0.95 -8.97 5.67
CA LEU A 449 -0.41 -8.43 5.56
C LEU A 449 -0.64 -7.73 4.23
N ILE A 450 0.36 -7.02 3.69
CA ILE A 450 0.30 -6.40 2.35
C ILE A 450 0.10 -7.48 1.28
N VAL A 451 0.84 -8.59 1.36
CA VAL A 451 0.69 -9.72 0.42
C VAL A 451 -0.70 -10.36 0.54
N ALA A 452 -1.20 -10.54 1.76
CA ALA A 452 -2.55 -11.07 2.00
C ALA A 452 -3.63 -10.12 1.45
N ALA A 453 -3.53 -8.82 1.76
CA ALA A 453 -4.40 -7.76 1.27
C ALA A 453 -4.41 -7.71 -0.27
N GLY A 454 -3.24 -7.78 -0.92
CA GLY A 454 -3.12 -7.83 -2.37
C GLY A 454 -3.87 -9.01 -2.99
N ARG A 455 -3.80 -10.18 -2.36
CA ARG A 455 -4.55 -11.36 -2.81
C ARG A 455 -6.05 -11.20 -2.62
N SER A 456 -6.50 -10.70 -1.47
CA SER A 456 -7.92 -10.50 -1.16
C SER A 456 -8.54 -9.45 -2.08
N LEU A 457 -7.88 -8.31 -2.28
CA LEU A 457 -8.37 -7.25 -3.14
C LEU A 457 -8.38 -7.66 -4.61
N LYS A 458 -7.36 -8.38 -5.10
CA LYS A 458 -7.34 -8.92 -6.48
C LYS A 458 -8.49 -9.90 -6.73
N ARG A 459 -8.89 -10.69 -5.72
CA ARG A 459 -10.06 -11.58 -5.79
C ARG A 459 -11.36 -10.80 -5.82
N ALA A 460 -11.54 -9.87 -4.88
CA ALA A 460 -12.74 -9.04 -4.83
C ALA A 460 -12.95 -8.22 -6.13
N LEU A 461 -11.86 -7.69 -6.72
CA LEU A 461 -11.91 -7.03 -8.03
C LEU A 461 -12.15 -7.99 -9.21
N ALA A 462 -11.82 -9.27 -9.07
CA ALA A 462 -12.17 -10.26 -10.08
C ALA A 462 -13.66 -10.61 -10.02
N ASP A 463 -14.21 -10.75 -8.81
CA ASP A 463 -15.64 -11.00 -8.59
C ASP A 463 -16.47 -9.80 -9.07
N GLU A 464 -16.09 -8.58 -8.67
CA GLU A 464 -16.74 -7.35 -9.13
C GLU A 464 -16.64 -7.18 -10.66
N GLN A 465 -15.50 -7.53 -11.26
CA GLN A 465 -15.36 -7.54 -12.73
C GLN A 465 -16.34 -8.53 -13.39
N ASN A 466 -16.51 -9.72 -12.82
CA ASN A 466 -17.43 -10.72 -13.36
C ASN A 466 -18.88 -10.24 -13.26
N ASP A 467 -19.25 -9.67 -12.12
CA ASP A 467 -20.58 -9.09 -11.91
C ASP A 467 -20.85 -7.93 -12.88
N ALA A 468 -19.87 -7.05 -13.08
CA ALA A 468 -19.96 -5.93 -14.01
C ALA A 468 -20.12 -6.42 -15.46
N LEU A 469 -19.34 -7.42 -15.88
CA LEU A 469 -19.45 -8.01 -17.21
C LEU A 469 -20.79 -8.74 -17.41
N ASP A 470 -21.31 -9.38 -16.36
CA ASP A 470 -22.63 -10.01 -16.39
C ASP A 470 -23.78 -9.00 -16.47
N ALA A 471 -23.66 -7.86 -15.79
CA ALA A 471 -24.60 -6.76 -15.91
C ALA A 471 -24.61 -6.19 -17.34
N LEU A 472 -23.43 -5.98 -17.94
CA LEU A 472 -23.29 -5.54 -19.34
C LEU A 472 -23.86 -6.56 -20.32
N ARG A 473 -23.65 -7.87 -20.09
CA ARG A 473 -24.23 -8.94 -20.91
C ARG A 473 -25.76 -8.96 -20.86
N ARG A 474 -26.35 -8.70 -19.67
CA ARG A 474 -27.80 -8.71 -19.46
C ARG A 474 -28.50 -7.47 -20.01
N ASN A 475 -27.90 -6.31 -19.83
CA ASN A 475 -28.56 -5.02 -20.09
C ASN A 475 -28.13 -4.36 -21.42
N GLY A 476 -27.10 -4.88 -22.09
CA GLY A 476 -26.67 -4.39 -23.41
C GLY A 476 -25.82 -3.12 -23.33
N ALA A 477 -26.07 -2.15 -24.22
CA ALA A 477 -25.28 -0.91 -24.29
C ALA A 477 -25.94 0.30 -23.61
N ASP A 478 -27.21 0.20 -23.23
CA ASP A 478 -27.97 1.27 -22.58
C ASP A 478 -27.80 1.27 -21.05
N VAL A 479 -26.67 0.76 -20.55
CA VAL A 479 -26.41 0.52 -19.12
C VAL A 479 -25.69 1.70 -18.53
N SER A 480 -26.28 2.33 -17.51
CA SER A 480 -25.59 3.37 -16.75
C SER A 480 -24.61 2.75 -15.75
N VAL A 481 -23.62 3.51 -15.31
CA VAL A 481 -22.66 3.07 -14.26
C VAL A 481 -23.40 2.64 -12.99
N ALA A 482 -24.49 3.32 -12.64
CA ALA A 482 -25.33 2.99 -11.48
C ALA A 482 -26.08 1.65 -11.62
N ASP A 483 -26.33 1.20 -12.85
CA ASP A 483 -26.95 -0.11 -13.11
C ASP A 483 -25.93 -1.26 -13.02
N VAL A 484 -24.65 -0.97 -13.23
CA VAL A 484 -23.54 -1.93 -13.10
C VAL A 484 -23.02 -1.99 -11.66
N PHE A 485 -22.97 -0.84 -10.99
CA PHE A 485 -22.50 -0.66 -9.61
C PHE A 485 -23.58 0.04 -8.79
N PRO A 486 -24.54 -0.71 -8.23
CA PRO A 486 -25.57 -0.12 -7.37
C PRO A 486 -24.94 0.50 -6.11
N ASP A 487 -25.48 1.66 -5.73
CA ASP A 487 -24.97 2.63 -4.74
C ASP A 487 -24.24 2.00 -3.53
N GLY A 488 -22.91 2.13 -3.51
CA GLY A 488 -22.05 1.85 -2.35
C GLY A 488 -21.81 0.38 -2.01
N GLU A 489 -22.70 -0.55 -2.39
CA GLU A 489 -22.57 -1.98 -2.04
C GLU A 489 -21.30 -2.61 -2.62
N ALA A 490 -20.93 -2.26 -3.85
CA ALA A 490 -19.70 -2.74 -4.49
C ALA A 490 -18.44 -2.19 -3.80
N ASP A 491 -18.47 -0.91 -3.41
CA ASP A 491 -17.36 -0.27 -2.71
C ASP A 491 -17.18 -0.87 -1.31
N ASP A 492 -18.29 -1.17 -0.63
CA ASP A 492 -18.30 -1.84 0.66
C ASP A 492 -17.81 -3.28 0.57
N ALA A 493 -18.12 -4.02 -0.50
CA ALA A 493 -17.58 -5.35 -0.72
C ALA A 493 -16.04 -5.34 -0.86
N LEU A 494 -15.48 -4.36 -1.56
CA LEU A 494 -14.03 -4.16 -1.66
C LEU A 494 -13.42 -3.78 -0.30
N ALA A 495 -14.06 -2.89 0.46
CA ALA A 495 -13.64 -2.52 1.81
C ALA A 495 -13.63 -3.73 2.75
N VAL A 496 -14.71 -4.52 2.75
CA VAL A 496 -14.87 -5.74 3.55
C VAL A 496 -13.75 -6.75 3.27
N ALA A 497 -13.31 -6.88 2.00
CA ALA A 497 -12.21 -7.76 1.63
C ALA A 497 -10.85 -7.40 2.30
N LEU A 498 -10.71 -6.17 2.79
CA LEU A 498 -9.51 -5.66 3.46
C LEU A 498 -9.66 -5.44 4.96
N VAL A 499 -10.85 -5.63 5.55
CA VAL A 499 -11.08 -5.44 6.99
C VAL A 499 -10.12 -6.28 7.83
N GLU A 500 -9.94 -7.57 7.51
CA GLU A 500 -9.05 -8.46 8.24
C GLU A 500 -7.58 -7.99 8.24
N PRO A 501 -6.91 -7.77 7.08
CA PRO A 501 -5.53 -7.29 7.07
C PRO A 501 -5.37 -5.87 7.65
N ILE A 502 -6.34 -4.98 7.45
CA ILE A 502 -6.34 -3.63 8.06
C ILE A 502 -6.40 -3.72 9.58
N THR A 503 -7.31 -4.54 10.11
CA THR A 503 -7.47 -4.74 11.56
C THR A 503 -6.22 -5.37 12.14
N ALA A 504 -5.61 -6.35 11.47
CA ALA A 504 -4.35 -6.96 11.90
C ALA A 504 -3.18 -5.95 11.90
N ALA A 505 -3.10 -5.06 10.92
CA ALA A 505 -2.07 -4.02 10.88
C ALA A 505 -2.26 -2.97 11.98
N ALA A 506 -3.50 -2.54 12.21
CA ALA A 506 -3.83 -1.65 13.31
C ALA A 506 -3.52 -2.28 14.68
N HIS A 507 -3.88 -3.56 14.87
CA HIS A 507 -3.54 -4.31 16.06
C HIS A 507 -2.02 -4.40 16.25
N ALA A 508 -1.24 -4.67 15.20
CA ALA A 508 0.22 -4.74 15.29
C ALA A 508 0.84 -3.39 15.72
N GLY A 509 0.29 -2.27 15.26
CA GLY A 509 0.67 -0.94 15.74
C GLY A 509 0.32 -0.74 17.22
N ALA A 510 -0.88 -1.13 17.62
CA ALA A 510 -1.34 -1.04 19.00
C ALA A 510 -0.47 -1.86 19.97
N VAL A 511 -0.13 -3.11 19.58
CA VAL A 511 0.76 -4.00 20.33
C VAL A 511 2.17 -3.40 20.44
N PHE A 512 2.66 -2.76 19.38
CA PHE A 512 3.95 -2.08 19.43
C PHE A 512 3.99 -0.94 20.46
N ALA A 513 2.89 -0.19 20.61
CA ALA A 513 2.80 0.92 21.56
C ALA A 513 2.50 0.49 23.01
N ALA A 514 1.61 -0.48 23.21
CA ALA A 514 1.03 -0.80 24.53
C ALA A 514 1.22 -2.26 24.99
N GLY A 515 1.86 -3.11 24.19
CA GLY A 515 2.09 -4.53 24.48
C GLY A 515 0.96 -5.47 24.04
N ASP A 516 1.11 -6.77 24.33
CA ASP A 516 0.26 -7.83 23.78
C ASP A 516 -1.24 -7.73 24.12
N ASP A 517 -1.60 -7.01 25.19
CA ASP A 517 -2.99 -6.83 25.65
C ASP A 517 -3.71 -5.64 24.96
N ALA A 518 -3.09 -5.02 23.95
CA ALA A 518 -3.64 -3.83 23.29
C ALA A 518 -4.89 -4.15 22.44
N GLU A 519 -5.97 -3.39 22.66
CA GLU A 519 -7.18 -3.50 21.84
C GLU A 519 -7.00 -2.78 20.49
N THR A 520 -7.70 -3.27 19.45
CA THR A 520 -7.68 -2.62 18.13
C THR A 520 -8.71 -1.50 18.05
N PRO A 521 -8.31 -0.25 17.77
CA PRO A 521 -9.23 0.89 17.70
C PRO A 521 -10.03 0.88 16.39
N GLU A 522 -11.36 1.04 16.46
CA GLU A 522 -12.23 1.14 15.27
C GLU A 522 -11.88 2.35 14.39
N SER A 523 -11.37 3.43 14.99
CA SER A 523 -10.90 4.62 14.27
C SER A 523 -9.71 4.35 13.34
N ALA A 524 -8.86 3.37 13.67
CA ALA A 524 -7.72 2.97 12.83
C ALA A 524 -8.18 2.25 11.56
N VAL A 525 -9.24 1.45 11.67
CA VAL A 525 -9.86 0.77 10.53
C VAL A 525 -10.53 1.78 9.60
N GLY A 526 -11.28 2.75 10.16
CA GLY A 526 -11.94 3.79 9.38
C GLY A 526 -10.98 4.70 8.60
N ALA A 527 -9.83 5.04 9.17
CA ALA A 527 -8.83 5.85 8.47
C ALA A 527 -8.19 5.11 7.29
N ALA A 528 -7.88 3.82 7.45
CA ALA A 528 -7.36 2.99 6.37
C ALA A 528 -8.39 2.74 5.26
N ASP A 529 -9.67 2.58 5.63
CA ASP A 529 -10.78 2.46 4.68
C ASP A 529 -10.92 3.74 3.82
N GLU A 530 -10.80 4.92 4.42
CA GLU A 530 -10.82 6.18 3.67
C GLU A 530 -9.67 6.27 2.66
N VAL A 531 -8.46 5.81 3.03
CA VAL A 531 -7.32 5.75 2.10
C VAL A 531 -7.63 4.76 0.96
N LEU A 532 -8.16 3.58 1.26
CA LEU A 532 -8.56 2.60 0.24
C LEU A 532 -9.58 3.19 -0.75
N ARG A 533 -10.64 3.82 -0.23
CA ARG A 533 -11.71 4.41 -1.03
C ARG A 533 -11.19 5.53 -1.93
N THR A 534 -10.39 6.43 -1.38
CA THR A 534 -9.88 7.58 -2.14
C THR A 534 -8.73 7.22 -3.07
N ALA A 535 -7.92 6.21 -2.76
CA ALA A 535 -6.70 5.89 -3.51
C ALA A 535 -6.92 4.84 -4.59
N ILE A 536 -7.80 3.87 -4.35
CA ILE A 536 -7.96 2.72 -5.23
C ILE A 536 -9.36 2.72 -5.85
N ILE A 537 -10.42 2.85 -5.05
CA ILE A 537 -11.80 2.63 -5.48
C ILE A 537 -12.30 3.83 -6.31
N ALA A 538 -12.27 5.04 -5.77
CA ALA A 538 -12.79 6.22 -6.46
C ALA A 538 -12.12 6.48 -7.83
N PRO A 539 -10.78 6.38 -7.98
CA PRO A 539 -10.14 6.52 -9.29
C PRO A 539 -10.53 5.43 -10.30
N LEU A 540 -10.77 4.20 -9.84
CA LEU A 540 -11.28 3.12 -10.69
C LEU A 540 -12.69 3.44 -11.19
N ARG A 541 -13.58 3.87 -10.29
CA ARG A 541 -14.97 4.24 -10.61
C ARG A 541 -15.01 5.36 -11.63
N GLU A 542 -14.21 6.42 -11.44
CA GLU A 542 -14.13 7.55 -12.38
C GLU A 542 -13.67 7.13 -13.78
N ARG A 543 -12.72 6.18 -13.87
CA ARG A 543 -12.26 5.67 -15.17
C ARG A 543 -13.28 4.76 -15.83
N ILE A 544 -14.01 3.95 -15.07
CA ILE A 544 -15.10 3.13 -15.61
C ILE A 544 -16.22 4.04 -16.12
N GLU A 545 -16.59 5.08 -15.37
CA GLU A 545 -17.58 6.07 -15.81
C GLU A 545 -17.16 6.75 -17.12
N ARG A 546 -15.90 7.18 -17.23
CA ARG A 546 -15.37 7.73 -18.47
C ARG A 546 -15.41 6.72 -19.62
N ALA A 547 -15.10 5.46 -19.37
CA ALA A 547 -15.18 4.41 -20.39
C ALA A 547 -16.62 4.14 -20.86
N VAL A 548 -17.62 4.26 -19.97
CA VAL A 548 -19.04 4.19 -20.33
C VAL A 548 -19.42 5.34 -21.25
N ILE A 549 -18.97 6.56 -20.96
CA ILE A 549 -19.21 7.74 -21.81
C ILE A 549 -18.55 7.57 -23.18
N ASP A 550 -17.29 7.15 -23.21
CA ASP A 550 -16.50 7.01 -24.44
C ASP A 550 -17.00 5.89 -25.37
N ALA A 551 -17.65 4.87 -24.81
CA ALA A 551 -18.19 3.76 -25.59
C ALA A 551 -19.41 4.16 -26.43
N ASP A 552 -20.11 5.26 -26.10
CA ASP A 552 -21.24 5.83 -26.87
C ASP A 552 -22.27 4.78 -27.34
N GLY A 553 -22.63 3.84 -26.45
CA GLY A 553 -23.58 2.78 -26.76
C GLY A 553 -23.01 1.58 -27.56
N ASP A 554 -21.68 1.44 -27.66
CA ASP A 554 -21.04 0.20 -28.13
C ASP A 554 -20.70 -0.73 -26.96
N ALA A 555 -21.56 -1.72 -26.71
CA ALA A 555 -21.35 -2.72 -25.67
C ALA A 555 -20.06 -3.53 -25.83
N ARG A 556 -19.58 -3.78 -27.06
CA ARG A 556 -18.33 -4.54 -27.29
C ARG A 556 -17.11 -3.70 -26.93
N ALA A 557 -17.13 -2.42 -27.31
CA ALA A 557 -16.08 -1.48 -26.94
C ALA A 557 -16.02 -1.32 -25.41
N LEU A 558 -17.18 -1.12 -24.75
CA LEU A 558 -17.26 -0.99 -23.30
C LEU A 558 -16.74 -2.24 -22.56
N THR A 559 -17.18 -3.43 -22.99
CA THR A 559 -16.71 -4.70 -22.41
C THR A 559 -15.18 -4.84 -22.51
N THR A 560 -14.60 -4.43 -23.64
CA THR A 560 -13.15 -4.48 -23.86
C THR A 560 -12.42 -3.48 -22.96
N ALA A 561 -12.95 -2.26 -22.86
CA ALA A 561 -12.40 -1.21 -22.00
C ALA A 561 -12.43 -1.61 -20.52
N VAL A 562 -13.57 -2.11 -20.03
CA VAL A 562 -13.74 -2.58 -18.64
C VAL A 562 -12.74 -3.70 -18.32
N ARG A 563 -12.57 -4.69 -19.21
CA ARG A 563 -11.56 -5.74 -19.02
C ARG A 563 -10.14 -5.19 -18.91
N ALA A 564 -9.79 -4.24 -19.76
CA ALA A 564 -8.48 -3.60 -19.74
C ALA A 564 -8.26 -2.82 -18.44
N LEU A 565 -9.23 -2.04 -17.98
CA LEU A 565 -9.16 -1.26 -16.73
C LEU A 565 -8.95 -2.14 -15.50
N TYR A 566 -9.76 -3.18 -15.32
CA TYR A 566 -9.58 -4.10 -14.17
C TYR A 566 -8.24 -4.85 -14.23
N ARG A 567 -7.75 -5.20 -15.42
CA ARG A 567 -6.43 -5.82 -15.57
C ARG A 567 -5.31 -4.85 -15.19
N GLU A 568 -5.41 -3.60 -15.62
CA GLU A 568 -4.48 -2.52 -15.26
C GLU A 568 -4.46 -2.32 -13.74
N TRP A 569 -5.63 -2.17 -13.11
CA TRP A 569 -5.73 -2.03 -11.64
C TRP A 569 -5.10 -3.20 -10.90
N LYS A 570 -5.44 -4.43 -11.30
CA LYS A 570 -4.92 -5.66 -10.68
C LYS A 570 -3.41 -5.84 -10.80
N THR A 571 -2.78 -5.22 -11.80
CA THR A 571 -1.35 -5.42 -12.09
C THR A 571 -0.47 -4.24 -11.73
N GLN A 572 -0.98 -3.01 -11.72
CA GLN A 572 -0.16 -1.80 -11.58
C GLN A 572 -0.51 -0.99 -10.32
N HIS A 573 -1.80 -0.84 -9.98
CA HIS A 573 -2.21 0.13 -8.94
C HIS A 573 -2.42 -0.46 -7.55
N ILE A 574 -2.79 -1.74 -7.44
CA ILE A 574 -3.04 -2.37 -6.13
C ILE A 574 -1.76 -2.39 -5.28
N ASP A 575 -0.68 -2.91 -5.84
CA ASP A 575 0.55 -3.12 -5.07
C ASP A 575 1.23 -1.78 -4.71
N GLU A 576 0.99 -0.72 -5.48
CA GLU A 576 1.49 0.64 -5.20
C GLU A 576 0.81 1.29 -3.99
N HIS A 577 -0.50 1.07 -3.79
CA HIS A 577 -1.30 1.77 -2.79
C HIS A 577 -1.60 0.97 -1.52
N LEU A 578 -1.43 -0.36 -1.55
CA LEU A 578 -1.66 -1.18 -0.36
C LEU A 578 -0.69 -0.88 0.78
N ASP A 579 0.55 -0.53 0.47
CA ASP A 579 1.50 -0.11 1.50
C ASP A 579 0.99 1.11 2.28
N ASP A 580 0.38 2.08 1.58
CA ASP A 580 -0.17 3.29 2.21
C ASP A 580 -1.35 2.96 3.12
N VAL A 581 -2.25 2.09 2.68
CA VAL A 581 -3.42 1.65 3.47
C VAL A 581 -2.96 0.97 4.76
N LEU A 582 -2.02 0.03 4.65
CA LEU A 582 -1.55 -0.78 5.78
C LEU A 582 -0.64 0.02 6.72
N CYS A 583 0.20 0.93 6.20
CA CYS A 583 0.98 1.87 7.02
C CYS A 583 0.07 2.83 7.79
N THR A 584 -1.01 3.30 7.16
CA THR A 584 -2.01 4.15 7.82
C THR A 584 -2.69 3.38 8.95
N ALA A 585 -3.17 2.17 8.70
CA ALA A 585 -3.77 1.31 9.73
C ALA A 585 -2.82 1.12 10.92
N TYR A 586 -1.56 0.77 10.64
CA TYR A 586 -0.53 0.56 11.67
C TYR A 586 -0.27 1.83 12.49
N GLY A 587 -0.04 2.98 11.83
CA GLY A 587 0.25 4.26 12.51
C GLY A 587 -0.91 4.72 13.40
N PHE A 588 -2.14 4.59 12.93
CA PHE A 588 -3.32 4.89 13.74
C PHE A 588 -3.49 3.91 14.90
N GLY A 589 -3.27 2.62 14.68
CA GLY A 589 -3.31 1.60 15.74
C GLY A 589 -2.29 1.90 16.85
N LEU A 590 -1.08 2.28 16.47
CA LEU A 590 -0.02 2.71 17.39
C LEU A 590 -0.46 3.91 18.23
N VAL A 591 -0.93 4.97 17.58
CA VAL A 591 -1.34 6.21 18.24
C VAL A 591 -2.52 6.00 19.17
N ALA A 592 -3.54 5.26 18.74
CA ALA A 592 -4.76 5.09 19.53
C ALA A 592 -4.61 4.11 20.71
N ALA A 593 -3.51 3.35 20.77
CA ALA A 593 -3.12 2.60 21.96
C ALA A 593 -2.42 3.45 23.03
N LEU A 594 -2.00 4.68 22.71
CA LEU A 594 -1.38 5.59 23.66
C LEU A 594 -2.43 6.41 24.44
N PRO A 595 -2.23 6.67 25.74
CA PRO A 595 -3.10 7.58 26.50
C PRO A 595 -3.14 8.99 25.90
N GLU A 596 -4.30 9.65 25.99
CA GLU A 596 -4.46 11.04 25.57
C GLU A 596 -3.44 11.96 26.28
N GLY A 597 -2.82 12.86 25.51
CA GLY A 597 -1.81 13.80 26.02
C GLY A 597 -0.43 13.20 26.26
N THR A 598 -0.19 11.93 25.91
CA THR A 598 1.17 11.34 25.88
C THR A 598 2.09 12.19 24.99
N PRO A 599 3.29 12.59 25.44
CA PRO A 599 4.23 13.31 24.58
C PRO A 599 4.75 12.38 23.47
N VAL A 600 4.50 12.76 22.23
CA VAL A 600 4.91 12.03 21.02
C VAL A 600 5.85 12.88 20.16
N VAL A 601 6.77 12.22 19.45
CA VAL A 601 7.68 12.84 18.50
C VAL A 601 7.43 12.27 17.11
N TRP A 602 7.38 13.16 16.14
CA TRP A 602 7.35 12.78 14.74
C TRP A 602 8.71 12.24 14.31
N THR A 603 8.75 10.97 13.94
CA THR A 603 9.98 10.30 13.53
C THR A 603 9.89 9.96 12.05
N THR A 604 10.84 10.49 11.27
CA THR A 604 10.97 10.21 9.84
C THR A 604 11.64 8.87 9.61
N ASP A 605 11.12 8.09 8.67
CA ASP A 605 11.71 6.81 8.28
C ASP A 605 13.04 7.05 7.54
N PRO A 606 14.18 6.54 8.02
CA PRO A 606 15.46 6.71 7.32
C PRO A 606 15.54 5.94 5.99
N GLY A 607 14.71 4.92 5.79
CA GLY A 607 14.63 4.14 4.56
C GLY A 607 13.78 4.78 3.47
N HIS A 608 12.95 5.76 3.81
CA HIS A 608 12.08 6.48 2.88
C HIS A 608 12.20 7.99 3.10
N PRO A 609 12.76 8.77 2.14
CA PRO A 609 12.91 10.20 2.31
C PRO A 609 11.54 10.85 2.57
N GLY A 610 11.42 11.52 3.72
CA GLY A 610 10.23 12.28 4.08
C GLY A 610 10.00 13.47 3.14
N THR A 611 8.78 14.00 3.17
CA THR A 611 8.50 15.31 2.58
C THR A 611 9.05 16.43 3.46
N ALA A 612 9.18 17.64 2.91
CA ALA A 612 9.58 18.81 3.70
C ALA A 612 8.66 19.02 4.93
N ASP A 613 7.36 18.72 4.77
CA ASP A 613 6.38 18.79 5.86
C ASP A 613 6.67 17.75 6.96
N CYS A 614 7.10 16.53 6.58
CA CYS A 614 7.51 15.51 7.54
C CYS A 614 8.76 15.93 8.33
N ASP A 615 9.74 16.55 7.65
CA ASP A 615 10.95 17.05 8.29
C ASP A 615 10.64 18.21 9.24
N ASP A 616 9.76 19.13 8.83
CA ASP A 616 9.29 20.24 9.68
C ASP A 616 8.53 19.73 10.92
N ASN A 617 7.73 18.68 10.77
CA ASN A 617 7.07 18.02 11.90
C ASN A 617 8.07 17.35 12.85
N ALA A 618 9.13 16.72 12.31
CA ALA A 618 10.19 16.10 13.11
C ALA A 618 10.98 17.12 13.94
N LEU A 619 11.14 18.36 13.44
CA LEU A 619 11.82 19.44 14.17
C LEU A 619 11.04 19.98 15.38
N ALA A 620 9.75 19.69 15.49
CA ALA A 620 8.92 20.15 16.60
C ALA A 620 9.33 19.56 17.96
N GLY A 621 9.97 18.39 17.96
CA GLY A 621 10.23 17.63 19.18
C GLY A 621 8.94 17.03 19.77
N ALA A 622 8.84 16.99 21.09
CA ALA A 622 7.72 16.36 21.78
C ALA A 622 6.47 17.26 21.76
N VAL A 623 5.38 16.73 21.20
CA VAL A 623 4.06 17.36 21.13
C VAL A 623 3.06 16.45 21.86
N ALA A 624 2.06 17.02 22.54
CA ALA A 624 1.04 16.19 23.19
C ALA A 624 0.18 15.48 22.14
N LEU A 625 -0.09 14.19 22.34
CA LEU A 625 -0.90 13.41 21.42
C LEU A 625 -2.28 14.07 21.19
N GLY A 626 -2.61 14.31 19.92
CA GLY A 626 -3.85 14.97 19.49
C GLY A 626 -3.70 16.46 19.15
N ASP A 627 -2.62 17.11 19.61
CA ASP A 627 -2.27 18.47 19.21
C ASP A 627 -1.65 18.49 17.81
N ALA A 628 -1.73 19.65 17.14
CA ALA A 628 -1.18 19.82 15.80
C ALA A 628 0.34 20.07 15.84
N PHE A 629 1.06 19.38 14.97
CA PHE A 629 2.45 19.68 14.62
C PHE A 629 2.55 20.97 13.78
N PRO A 630 3.76 21.52 13.52
CA PRO A 630 3.94 22.81 12.83
C PRO A 630 3.22 22.94 11.49
N THR A 631 3.05 21.85 10.75
CA THR A 631 2.35 21.81 9.45
C THR A 631 0.82 21.74 9.59
N GLY A 632 0.31 21.51 10.81
CA GLY A 632 -1.11 21.27 11.08
C GLY A 632 -1.48 19.79 11.21
N ASP A 633 -0.58 18.88 10.81
CA ASP A 633 -0.78 17.44 10.92
C ASP A 633 -0.89 17.00 12.38
N ARG A 634 -1.72 15.98 12.65
CA ARG A 634 -1.94 15.42 14.00
C ARG A 634 -1.53 13.96 14.12
N MET A 635 -1.24 13.32 13.00
CA MET A 635 -0.99 11.89 12.90
C MET A 635 0.00 11.63 11.76
N ALA A 636 0.84 10.62 11.95
CA ALA A 636 1.69 10.05 10.93
C ALA A 636 1.20 8.62 10.64
N PRO A 637 1.12 8.19 9.37
CA PRO A 637 1.48 8.94 8.15
C PRO A 637 0.47 10.05 7.78
N SER A 638 0.90 11.27 7.40
CA SER A 638 -0.03 12.39 7.07
C SER A 638 -0.49 12.46 5.62
N HIS A 639 0.21 11.82 4.70
CA HIS A 639 -0.11 11.82 3.28
C HIS A 639 0.26 10.49 2.62
N ARG A 640 -0.22 10.26 1.39
CA ARG A 640 0.14 9.08 0.60
C ARG A 640 1.65 9.01 0.38
N GLY A 641 2.23 7.82 0.49
CA GLY A 641 3.68 7.60 0.47
C GLY A 641 4.43 8.01 1.74
N CYS A 642 3.78 8.61 2.75
CA CYS A 642 4.43 8.89 4.02
C CYS A 642 4.69 7.57 4.78
N ARG A 643 5.89 7.44 5.35
CA ARG A 643 6.31 6.28 6.17
C ARG A 643 6.72 6.71 7.59
N CYS A 644 6.40 7.93 7.99
CA CYS A 644 6.74 8.41 9.34
C CYS A 644 5.89 7.72 10.42
N LEU A 645 6.40 7.73 11.66
CA LEU A 645 5.69 7.24 12.84
C LEU A 645 5.64 8.33 13.92
N LEU A 646 4.57 8.33 14.70
CA LEU A 646 4.51 9.07 15.97
C LEU A 646 4.94 8.13 17.08
N LEU A 647 6.10 8.40 17.69
CA LEU A 647 6.66 7.56 18.75
C LEU A 647 6.55 8.30 20.09
N PRO A 648 6.16 7.63 21.19
CA PRO A 648 6.18 8.24 22.51
C PRO A 648 7.63 8.56 22.90
N THR A 649 7.85 9.71 23.55
CA THR A 649 9.15 9.95 24.17
C THR A 649 9.27 9.16 25.46
N ASP A 650 10.33 8.37 25.61
CA ASP A 650 10.70 7.82 26.91
C ASP A 650 10.83 8.99 27.91
N GLY A 651 9.93 9.03 28.89
CA GLY A 651 9.89 10.06 29.93
C GLY A 651 11.05 10.01 30.90
#